data_AF-A0AA36EYL1-F1
#
_entry.id   AF-A0AA36EYL1-F1
#
_cell.length_a   1.000
_cell.length_b   1.000
_cell.length_c   1.000
_cell.angle_alpha   90.00
_cell.angle_beta   90.00
_cell.angle_gamma   90.00
#
_symmetry.space_group_name_H-M   'P 1'
#
loop_
_entity.id
_entity.type
_entity.pdbx_description
1 polymer ?
#
loop_
_entity_poly.entity_id
_entity_poly.type
_entity_poly.pdbx_seq_one_letter_code
_entity_poly.pdbx_strand_id
1 'polypeptide(L)'
;MIETVWLYISASTKKCSCYVSGDPHYYTADDQVIHFMGTCKYILSTNKPGSNLTYFAVEVKNEHRYNTIVSYTRMVDLKLKGVTVRLLPRNKILVNSIQVNLPLEDFLGFSAHFSAGVITITTKWGLYLTFDGDHRVHLVLPGRFANELTGICGDCNGMRDDFKTKAGEDVSNRKNKYAIIGDSYQVCDDSDKPEKCVSQQPEDNCSPTQVKGCDILSSNLFKTCVDKIGQEKLNRHLESCKFDVCAYLKQPKLQSVLCKTLESMADECEDAGIFIDWRKTAKCVCDKPVDVVFLMEASAIGKLQFEEIKSFATSFLDFFTLSLYSVGLRFLTFWGNSYTYIHSTSSDDPEQVLETAKLLPYHNQSFTSLHTALWFMNSYRTRFNFRYPLKSHTSVVLFVGSKLNYEALTKERLKTLNKFGFNIYIVGIGENADEKQLQNIIGQTNTSNLMLVKSFYDLNKAKAEILKKTCSGHCDLQLIPATMKQIHARMEENVSTKIPPSFVNVLRIILADFVLKVNEEEYTLPVVKFEEFEAYYAVGWITVKTEWGLTVKYDGNQRVTVSLPISFANKLTGICGDCNGKQDDLRTKAGRDVSSLTDKDSLIANSYQVAGDSNEECNATSVVNIKCNSTEMQRCNIIHSSIFTSCVQTLGQELANRFFESCQSDVCSSTDSVNTEILFCKSIEAFVTECERAGVPISWRGVARCRVSLTKKEVGEEIIK
;
A
#
# COMPACT_ATOMS: atom_id res chain seq x y z
N MET A 1 31.64 -3.79 -67.25
CA MET A 1 31.08 -4.29 -65.98
C MET A 1 31.52 -3.32 -64.91
N ILE A 2 30.61 -2.47 -64.44
CA ILE A 2 30.84 -1.60 -63.28
C ILE A 2 29.94 -2.20 -62.21
N GLU A 3 30.53 -2.87 -61.22
CA GLU A 3 29.81 -3.40 -60.07
C GLU A 3 29.42 -2.24 -59.15
N THR A 4 28.11 -2.08 -58.97
CA THR A 4 27.52 -1.15 -58.02
C THR A 4 27.67 -1.72 -56.61
N VAL A 5 28.60 -1.18 -55.82
CA VAL A 5 28.72 -1.49 -54.38
C VAL A 5 27.62 -0.74 -53.63
N TRP A 6 26.70 -1.48 -53.02
CA TRP A 6 25.72 -0.92 -52.09
C TRP A 6 26.37 -0.70 -50.72
N LEU A 7 26.64 0.56 -50.37
CA LEU A 7 26.94 0.96 -48.99
C LEU A 7 25.65 0.91 -48.17
N TYR A 8 25.43 -0.18 -47.44
CA TYR A 8 24.45 -0.22 -46.36
C TYR A 8 24.97 0.60 -45.17
N ILE A 9 24.59 1.88 -45.08
CA ILE A 9 24.74 2.66 -43.84
C ILE A 9 23.61 2.25 -42.90
N SER A 10 23.79 1.14 -42.17
CA SER A 10 22.97 0.82 -40.99
C SER A 10 23.47 1.62 -39.79
N ALA A 11 23.16 2.91 -39.74
CA ALA A 11 23.41 3.74 -38.55
C ALA A 11 22.24 3.66 -37.56
N SER A 12 21.81 2.45 -37.19
CA SER A 12 21.13 2.26 -35.91
C SER A 12 22.22 2.18 -34.85
N THR A 13 22.68 3.32 -34.34
CA THR A 13 23.57 3.34 -33.17
C THR A 13 22.85 2.64 -32.03
N LYS A 14 23.42 1.55 -31.51
CA LYS A 14 22.88 0.79 -30.37
C LYS A 14 22.64 1.79 -29.24
N LYS A 15 21.42 1.84 -28.70
CA LYS A 15 21.08 2.71 -27.57
C LYS A 15 21.65 2.09 -26.29
N CYS A 16 22.02 2.94 -25.34
CA CYS A 16 22.41 2.50 -24.00
C CYS A 16 21.14 2.34 -23.17
N SER A 17 20.82 1.12 -22.76
CA SER A 17 19.58 0.80 -22.03
C SER A 17 19.91 0.16 -20.69
N CYS A 18 19.65 0.87 -19.61
CA CYS A 18 19.78 0.36 -18.26
C CYS A 18 18.40 0.17 -17.64
N TYR A 19 18.22 -0.93 -16.90
CA TYR A 19 16.95 -1.27 -16.27
C TYR A 19 17.18 -1.60 -14.79
N VAL A 20 16.24 -1.22 -13.94
CA VAL A 20 16.24 -1.53 -12.51
C VAL A 20 14.89 -2.14 -12.17
N SER A 21 14.89 -3.28 -11.46
CA SER A 21 13.65 -3.90 -11.01
C SER A 21 13.80 -4.64 -9.68
N GLY A 22 12.65 -4.92 -9.07
CA GLY A 22 12.56 -5.69 -7.84
C GLY A 22 13.35 -5.06 -6.71
N ASP A 23 14.11 -5.91 -6.03
CA ASP A 23 14.83 -5.61 -4.82
C ASP A 23 16.34 -5.45 -5.04
N PRO A 24 16.76 -4.20 -5.26
CA PRO A 24 16.92 -3.73 -6.61
C PRO A 24 18.01 -4.52 -7.35
N HIS A 25 17.65 -5.04 -8.51
CA HIS A 25 18.59 -5.57 -9.49
C HIS A 25 18.85 -4.53 -10.57
N TYR A 26 20.12 -4.23 -10.78
CA TYR A 26 20.55 -3.28 -11.81
C TYR A 26 21.05 -4.08 -13.02
N TYR A 27 20.35 -3.95 -14.14
CA TYR A 27 20.76 -4.47 -15.42
C TYR A 27 21.44 -3.35 -16.19
N THR A 28 22.77 -3.43 -16.24
CA THR A 28 23.66 -2.45 -16.88
C THR A 28 23.38 -2.32 -18.38
N ALA A 29 23.94 -1.27 -18.99
CA ALA A 29 23.79 -1.04 -20.44
C ALA A 29 24.40 -2.15 -21.31
N ASP A 30 25.34 -2.93 -20.75
CA ASP A 30 26.00 -4.06 -21.40
C ASP A 30 25.56 -5.42 -20.82
N ASP A 31 24.34 -5.49 -20.25
CA ASP A 31 23.66 -6.73 -19.83
C ASP A 31 24.34 -7.53 -18.69
N GLN A 32 25.21 -6.90 -17.90
CA GLN A 32 25.61 -7.43 -16.59
C GLN A 32 24.59 -7.07 -15.50
N VAL A 33 24.42 -7.97 -14.53
CA VAL A 33 23.51 -7.81 -13.40
C VAL A 33 24.29 -7.46 -12.13
N ILE A 34 23.83 -6.45 -11.40
CA ILE A 34 24.35 -6.06 -10.09
C ILE A 34 23.20 -6.19 -9.07
N HIS A 35 23.35 -7.11 -8.11
CA HIS A 35 22.39 -7.30 -7.01
C HIS A 35 22.82 -6.47 -5.80
N PHE A 36 22.34 -5.24 -5.68
CA PHE A 36 22.81 -4.28 -4.68
C PHE A 36 21.70 -3.80 -3.75
N MET A 37 21.75 -4.21 -2.49
CA MET A 37 20.71 -3.95 -1.48
C MET A 37 20.98 -2.70 -0.62
N GLY A 38 21.70 -1.72 -1.17
CA GLY A 38 22.00 -0.48 -0.47
C GLY A 38 20.77 0.38 -0.29
N THR A 39 20.56 0.96 0.91
CA THR A 39 19.39 1.81 1.23
C THR A 39 19.61 3.31 1.07
N CYS A 40 20.72 3.74 0.49
CA CYS A 40 21.01 5.16 0.32
C CYS A 40 20.63 5.68 -1.08
N LYS A 41 21.08 6.90 -1.35
CA LYS A 41 20.93 7.54 -2.66
C LYS A 41 22.20 7.33 -3.47
N TYR A 42 22.05 6.87 -4.71
CA TYR A 42 23.16 6.45 -5.57
C TYR A 42 23.03 7.00 -6.99
N ILE A 43 24.16 7.22 -7.65
CA ILE A 43 24.18 7.57 -9.08
C ILE A 43 23.89 6.31 -9.90
N LEU A 44 22.73 6.29 -10.56
CA LEU A 44 22.37 5.25 -11.51
C LEU A 44 23.19 5.42 -12.80
N SER A 45 23.22 6.63 -13.36
CA SER A 45 24.04 6.98 -14.54
C SER A 45 24.25 8.49 -14.65
N THR A 46 25.43 8.92 -15.07
CA THR A 46 25.79 10.32 -15.37
C THR A 46 26.94 10.37 -16.36
N ASN A 47 27.27 11.55 -16.89
CA ASN A 47 28.42 11.75 -17.75
C ASN A 47 29.75 11.56 -16.99
N LYS A 48 30.78 11.02 -17.65
CA LYS A 48 32.16 11.04 -17.14
C LYS A 48 32.65 12.49 -16.97
N PRO A 49 33.53 12.77 -15.98
CA PRO A 49 34.16 14.08 -15.85
C PRO A 49 34.85 14.51 -17.15
N GLY A 50 34.58 15.74 -17.61
CA GLY A 50 35.15 16.29 -18.85
C GLY A 50 34.42 15.90 -20.14
N SER A 51 33.33 15.13 -20.08
CA SER A 51 32.50 14.86 -21.26
C SER A 51 31.94 16.15 -21.87
N ASN A 52 31.98 16.25 -23.20
CA ASN A 52 31.42 17.39 -23.96
C ASN A 52 29.94 17.21 -24.32
N LEU A 53 29.32 16.09 -23.92
CA LEU A 53 27.91 15.82 -24.16
C LEU A 53 27.00 16.63 -23.22
N THR A 54 25.71 16.71 -23.57
CA THR A 54 24.70 17.31 -22.70
C THR A 54 24.72 16.65 -21.32
N TYR A 55 24.87 17.47 -20.28
CA TYR A 55 24.93 17.01 -18.91
C TYR A 55 23.59 16.44 -18.43
N PHE A 56 23.65 15.29 -17.77
CA PHE A 56 22.57 14.74 -16.96
C PHE A 56 23.14 13.93 -15.79
N ALA A 57 22.33 13.72 -14.75
CA ALA A 57 22.55 12.66 -13.78
C ALA A 57 21.21 12.05 -13.38
N VAL A 58 21.14 10.72 -13.36
CA VAL A 58 20.01 9.98 -12.78
C VAL A 58 20.48 9.41 -11.46
N GLU A 59 19.82 9.80 -10.37
CA GLU A 59 20.06 9.30 -9.03
C GLU A 59 18.85 8.49 -8.56
N VAL A 60 19.09 7.38 -7.87
CA VAL A 60 18.03 6.55 -7.29
C VAL A 60 18.21 6.47 -5.78
N LYS A 61 17.13 6.63 -5.04
CA LYS A 61 17.09 6.41 -3.58
C LYS A 61 16.36 5.10 -3.34
N ASN A 62 17.03 4.19 -2.66
CA ASN A 62 16.47 2.93 -2.24
C ASN A 62 15.96 3.01 -0.79
N GLU A 63 15.06 2.13 -0.40
CA GLU A 63 14.56 2.01 0.97
C GLU A 63 14.29 0.53 1.32
N HIS A 64 14.39 0.19 2.60
CA HIS A 64 13.74 -1.02 3.11
C HIS A 64 12.24 -0.76 3.24
N ARG A 65 11.43 -1.78 2.96
CA ARG A 65 9.96 -1.68 3.06
C ARG A 65 9.38 -2.63 4.08
N TYR A 66 9.54 -3.93 3.80
CA TYR A 66 8.90 -5.00 4.57
C TYR A 66 9.89 -5.84 5.36
N ASN A 67 11.16 -5.82 4.96
CA ASN A 67 12.26 -6.49 5.62
C ASN A 67 13.54 -5.67 5.42
N THR A 68 14.57 -6.01 6.18
CA THR A 68 15.89 -5.38 6.13
C THR A 68 16.90 -6.17 5.29
N ILE A 69 16.46 -7.24 4.61
CA ILE A 69 17.33 -8.11 3.81
C ILE A 69 17.53 -7.49 2.43
N VAL A 70 16.49 -6.83 1.90
CA VAL A 70 16.50 -6.28 0.54
C VAL A 70 15.91 -4.87 0.51
N SER A 71 16.32 -4.07 -0.47
CA SER A 71 15.84 -2.69 -0.65
C SER A 71 15.06 -2.52 -1.94
N TYR A 72 14.26 -1.46 -2.09
CA TYR A 72 13.52 -1.16 -3.33
C TYR A 72 13.74 0.29 -3.74
N THR A 73 13.72 0.58 -5.05
CA THR A 73 13.78 1.97 -5.54
C THR A 73 12.56 2.74 -5.08
N ARG A 74 12.75 3.73 -4.19
CA ARG A 74 11.68 4.61 -3.71
C ARG A 74 11.46 5.79 -4.65
N MET A 75 12.56 6.40 -5.08
CA MET A 75 12.57 7.71 -5.72
C MET A 75 13.65 7.74 -6.79
N VAL A 76 13.38 8.49 -7.87
CA VAL A 76 14.33 8.76 -8.94
C VAL A 76 14.47 10.28 -9.14
N ASP A 77 15.69 10.79 -9.11
CA ASP A 77 15.99 12.17 -9.49
C ASP A 77 16.67 12.21 -10.85
N LEU A 78 16.09 12.94 -11.80
CA LEU A 78 16.76 13.37 -13.03
C LEU A 78 17.26 14.81 -12.87
N LYS A 79 18.58 14.97 -12.83
CA LYS A 79 19.24 16.27 -12.81
C LYS A 79 19.68 16.62 -14.22
N LEU A 80 19.16 17.73 -14.73
CA LEU A 80 19.59 18.41 -15.95
C LEU A 80 20.26 19.74 -15.57
N LYS A 81 20.82 20.45 -16.55
CA LYS A 81 21.48 21.74 -16.30
C LYS A 81 20.49 22.76 -15.70
N GLY A 82 20.59 23.02 -14.40
CA GLY A 82 19.74 23.97 -13.67
C GLY A 82 18.33 23.47 -13.34
N VAL A 83 18.02 22.19 -13.58
CA VAL A 83 16.69 21.61 -13.37
C VAL A 83 16.84 20.26 -12.66
N THR A 84 16.12 20.05 -11.57
CA THR A 84 16.00 18.75 -10.90
C THR A 84 14.56 18.28 -10.97
N VAL A 85 14.35 17.12 -11.59
CA VAL A 85 13.05 16.45 -11.68
C VAL A 85 13.08 15.24 -10.75
N ARG A 86 12.24 15.25 -9.72
CA ARG A 86 12.12 14.18 -8.73
C ARG A 86 10.83 13.40 -8.95
N LEU A 87 10.97 12.10 -9.15
CA LEU A 87 9.89 11.13 -9.26
C LEU A 87 9.75 10.39 -7.92
N LEU A 88 8.54 10.39 -7.38
CA LEU A 88 8.21 9.85 -6.06
C LEU A 88 7.19 8.72 -6.16
N PRO A 89 7.01 7.94 -5.07
CA PRO A 89 5.95 6.95 -5.00
C PRO A 89 4.57 7.54 -5.31
N ARG A 90 3.68 6.67 -5.80
CA ARG A 90 2.32 7.06 -6.27
C ARG A 90 2.35 8.07 -7.42
N ASN A 91 3.37 8.00 -8.27
CA ASN A 91 3.47 8.79 -9.50
C ASN A 91 3.41 10.31 -9.28
N LYS A 92 4.02 10.79 -8.20
CA LYS A 92 4.18 12.22 -7.95
C LYS A 92 5.47 12.72 -8.60
N ILE A 93 5.40 13.90 -9.20
CA ILE A 93 6.54 14.57 -9.84
C ILE A 93 6.78 15.95 -9.22
N LEU A 94 8.02 16.23 -8.86
CA LEU A 94 8.46 17.55 -8.40
C LEU A 94 9.52 18.07 -9.38
N VAL A 95 9.41 19.34 -9.76
CA VAL A 95 10.42 20.04 -10.55
C VAL A 95 10.96 21.18 -9.70
N ASN A 96 12.26 21.14 -9.40
CA ASN A 96 12.93 22.08 -8.48
C ASN A 96 12.17 22.19 -7.14
N SER A 97 11.82 21.03 -6.57
CA SER A 97 11.06 20.90 -5.31
C SER A 97 9.60 21.39 -5.34
N ILE A 98 9.12 21.86 -6.49
CA ILE A 98 7.72 22.25 -6.68
C ILE A 98 6.98 21.09 -7.31
N GLN A 99 5.91 20.61 -6.67
CA GLN A 99 5.06 19.59 -7.26
C GLN A 99 4.35 20.16 -8.50
N VAL A 100 4.43 19.44 -9.62
CA VAL A 100 3.82 19.84 -10.90
C VAL A 100 2.83 18.77 -11.38
N ASN A 101 1.99 19.15 -12.33
CA ASN A 101 0.99 18.25 -12.91
C ASN A 101 1.44 17.79 -14.30
N LEU A 102 1.13 16.54 -14.63
CA LEU A 102 1.36 15.95 -15.96
C LEU A 102 0.10 16.13 -16.85
N PRO A 103 0.25 16.16 -18.19
CA PRO A 103 1.51 16.13 -18.94
C PRO A 103 2.25 17.47 -18.91
N LEU A 104 3.57 17.40 -19.04
CA LEU A 104 4.46 18.52 -19.29
C LEU A 104 5.01 18.39 -20.70
N GLU A 105 4.89 19.44 -21.51
CA GLU A 105 5.43 19.45 -22.87
C GLU A 105 6.53 20.50 -22.99
N ASP A 106 7.73 20.03 -23.37
CA ASP A 106 8.94 20.85 -23.54
C ASP A 106 9.22 21.81 -22.36
N PHE A 107 8.88 21.36 -21.15
CA PHE A 107 9.01 22.12 -19.93
C PHE A 107 10.46 22.10 -19.46
N LEU A 108 11.14 23.25 -19.52
CA LEU A 108 12.53 23.39 -19.09
C LEU A 108 13.49 22.35 -19.73
N GLY A 109 13.21 21.96 -20.99
CA GLY A 109 14.04 21.05 -21.78
C GLY A 109 13.68 19.57 -21.71
N PHE A 110 12.59 19.20 -21.05
CA PHE A 110 12.06 17.83 -21.02
C PHE A 110 10.53 17.82 -21.21
N SER A 111 9.98 16.74 -21.74
CA SER A 111 8.56 16.42 -21.67
C SER A 111 8.36 15.30 -20.64
N ALA A 112 7.23 15.31 -19.95
CA ALA A 112 6.85 14.24 -19.03
C ALA A 112 5.39 13.88 -19.21
N HIS A 113 5.09 12.59 -19.28
CA HIS A 113 3.73 12.08 -19.42
C HIS A 113 3.50 10.95 -18.44
N PHE A 114 2.22 10.73 -18.14
CA PHE A 114 1.78 9.61 -17.31
C PHE A 114 0.86 8.73 -18.12
N SER A 115 1.19 7.45 -18.24
CA SER A 115 0.36 6.47 -18.94
C SER A 115 0.58 5.09 -18.35
N ALA A 116 -0.51 4.32 -18.23
CA ALA A 116 -0.48 2.90 -17.84
C ALA A 116 0.37 2.62 -16.59
N GLY A 117 0.19 3.41 -15.52
CA GLY A 117 0.91 3.17 -14.26
C GLY A 117 2.29 3.81 -14.15
N VAL A 118 2.83 4.39 -15.23
CA VAL A 118 4.23 4.80 -15.33
C VAL A 118 4.37 6.27 -15.68
N ILE A 119 5.29 6.97 -15.00
CA ILE A 119 5.79 8.28 -15.45
C ILE A 119 6.91 8.05 -16.45
N THR A 120 6.80 8.70 -17.60
CA THR A 120 7.85 8.71 -18.62
C THR A 120 8.33 10.15 -18.85
N ILE A 121 9.63 10.36 -18.72
CA ILE A 121 10.32 11.60 -19.07
C ILE A 121 11.09 11.40 -20.37
N THR A 122 10.96 12.34 -21.29
CA THR A 122 11.72 12.37 -22.54
C THR A 122 12.38 13.73 -22.74
N THR A 123 13.47 13.74 -23.50
CA THR A 123 14.14 14.98 -23.90
C THR A 123 14.33 15.00 -25.42
N LYS A 124 14.39 16.19 -26.02
CA LYS A 124 14.64 16.35 -27.46
C LYS A 124 15.96 15.74 -27.92
N TRP A 125 16.94 15.68 -27.01
CA TRP A 125 18.25 15.10 -27.29
C TRP A 125 18.29 13.58 -27.08
N GLY A 126 17.18 12.96 -26.68
CA GLY A 126 16.93 11.52 -26.78
C GLY A 126 17.07 10.70 -25.50
N LEU A 127 17.20 11.32 -24.32
CA LEU A 127 16.99 10.62 -23.04
C LEU A 127 15.52 10.21 -22.90
N TYR A 128 15.32 8.98 -22.48
CA TYR A 128 14.03 8.38 -22.12
C TYR A 128 14.20 7.74 -20.74
N LEU A 129 13.42 8.17 -19.76
CA LEU A 129 13.47 7.68 -18.39
C LEU A 129 12.06 7.33 -17.93
N THR A 130 11.86 6.13 -17.39
CA THR A 130 10.58 5.75 -16.76
C THR A 130 10.73 5.40 -15.29
N PHE A 131 9.67 5.64 -14.53
CA PHE A 131 9.50 5.15 -13.17
C PHE A 131 8.04 4.76 -12.93
N ASP A 132 7.80 3.59 -12.36
CA ASP A 132 6.44 3.09 -12.08
C ASP A 132 5.86 3.56 -10.74
N GLY A 133 6.61 4.38 -10.00
CA GLY A 133 6.19 4.84 -8.68
C GLY A 133 6.34 3.78 -7.59
N ASP A 134 6.94 2.62 -7.89
CA ASP A 134 7.07 1.50 -6.97
C ASP A 134 8.50 0.97 -6.88
N HIS A 135 9.11 0.48 -7.95
CA HIS A 135 10.48 -0.05 -7.88
C HIS A 135 11.22 -0.05 -9.22
N ARG A 136 10.51 0.12 -10.33
CA ARG A 136 11.04 -0.10 -11.68
C ARG A 136 11.53 1.20 -12.30
N VAL A 137 12.77 1.20 -12.77
CA VAL A 137 13.37 2.32 -13.50
C VAL A 137 13.89 1.83 -14.85
N HIS A 138 13.56 2.50 -15.95
CA HIS A 138 14.16 2.23 -17.26
C HIS A 138 14.78 3.50 -17.81
N LEU A 139 16.10 3.49 -18.02
CA LEU A 139 16.86 4.58 -18.60
C LEU A 139 17.39 4.17 -19.97
N VAL A 140 17.03 4.94 -20.99
CA VAL A 140 17.56 4.79 -22.35
C VAL A 140 18.21 6.09 -22.79
N LEU A 141 19.44 5.98 -23.26
CA LEU A 141 20.24 7.07 -23.81
C LEU A 141 20.63 6.79 -25.26
N PRO A 142 20.78 7.83 -26.10
CA PRO A 142 21.27 7.65 -27.47
C PRO A 142 22.69 7.07 -27.49
N GLY A 143 23.02 6.27 -28.51
CA GLY A 143 24.31 5.59 -28.61
C GLY A 143 25.55 6.49 -28.62
N ARG A 144 25.40 7.80 -28.88
CA ARG A 144 26.50 8.78 -28.75
C ARG A 144 27.03 8.94 -27.31
N PHE A 145 26.28 8.50 -26.31
CA PHE A 145 26.72 8.48 -24.91
C PHE A 145 27.58 7.25 -24.57
N ALA A 146 27.69 6.26 -25.47
CA ALA A 146 28.55 5.10 -25.26
C ALA A 146 29.99 5.53 -24.93
N ASN A 147 30.60 4.89 -23.93
CA ASN A 147 31.93 5.21 -23.36
C ASN A 147 32.03 6.53 -22.58
N GLU A 148 30.99 7.38 -22.61
CA GLU A 148 30.95 8.68 -21.93
C GLU A 148 30.16 8.65 -20.61
N LEU A 149 29.73 7.46 -20.17
CA LEU A 149 28.89 7.26 -18.99
C LEU A 149 29.65 6.69 -17.79
N THR A 150 29.18 7.00 -16.59
CA THR A 150 29.60 6.37 -15.33
C THR A 150 28.41 6.28 -14.39
N GLY A 151 28.43 5.33 -13.46
CA GLY A 151 27.30 5.01 -12.58
C GLY A 151 27.17 3.51 -12.39
N ILE A 152 26.17 3.10 -11.60
CA ILE A 152 25.87 1.68 -11.41
C ILE A 152 25.49 0.99 -12.73
N CYS A 153 24.91 1.72 -13.70
CA CYS A 153 24.54 1.20 -15.01
C CYS A 153 25.71 0.91 -15.98
N GLY A 154 26.96 1.14 -15.55
CA GLY A 154 28.12 0.93 -16.42
C GLY A 154 28.40 2.09 -17.38
N ASP A 155 29.26 1.82 -18.37
CA ASP A 155 29.70 2.85 -19.34
C ASP A 155 29.22 2.64 -20.79
N CYS A 156 28.45 1.58 -21.05
CA CYS A 156 27.83 1.29 -22.36
C CYS A 156 28.87 1.16 -23.48
N ASN A 157 29.98 0.49 -23.21
CA ASN A 157 31.07 0.31 -24.17
C ASN A 157 30.86 -0.93 -25.06
N GLY A 158 29.81 -1.72 -24.81
CA GLY A 158 29.51 -2.95 -25.55
C GLY A 158 30.19 -4.19 -24.98
N MET A 159 30.86 -4.09 -23.85
CA MET A 159 31.60 -5.15 -23.17
C MET A 159 31.03 -5.39 -21.78
N ARG A 160 31.03 -6.65 -21.34
CA ARG A 160 30.57 -7.06 -20.00
C ARG A 160 31.67 -6.83 -18.95
N ASP A 161 32.12 -5.58 -18.79
CA ASP A 161 33.19 -5.17 -17.86
C ASP A 161 32.78 -4.02 -16.91
N ASP A 162 31.48 -3.95 -16.58
CA ASP A 162 30.81 -2.93 -15.79
C ASP A 162 30.96 -3.12 -14.26
N PHE A 163 31.61 -4.17 -13.78
CA PHE A 163 31.90 -4.37 -12.34
C PHE A 163 33.05 -3.47 -11.84
N LYS A 164 32.92 -2.18 -12.11
CA LYS A 164 33.90 -1.14 -11.77
C LYS A 164 33.32 -0.14 -10.77
N THR A 165 34.15 0.28 -9.83
CA THR A 165 33.80 1.36 -8.90
C THR A 165 33.80 2.72 -9.60
N LYS A 166 33.30 3.77 -8.93
CA LYS A 166 33.39 5.17 -9.40
C LYS A 166 34.82 5.63 -9.72
N ALA A 167 35.82 5.03 -9.07
CA ALA A 167 37.24 5.30 -9.32
C ALA A 167 37.82 4.50 -10.51
N GLY A 168 37.04 3.58 -11.10
CA GLY A 168 37.46 2.71 -12.20
C GLY A 168 38.13 1.40 -11.77
N GLU A 169 38.11 1.05 -10.47
CA GLU A 169 38.65 -0.22 -9.97
C GLU A 169 37.73 -1.38 -10.35
N ASP A 170 38.25 -2.40 -11.06
CA ASP A 170 37.53 -3.65 -11.34
C ASP A 170 37.48 -4.54 -10.09
N VAL A 171 36.26 -4.86 -9.66
CA VAL A 171 35.97 -5.67 -8.47
C VAL A 171 35.33 -7.01 -8.81
N SER A 172 35.38 -7.46 -10.06
CA SER A 172 34.76 -8.72 -10.54
C SER A 172 35.12 -9.95 -9.69
N ASN A 173 36.34 -9.99 -9.16
CA ASN A 173 36.86 -11.11 -8.35
C ASN A 173 36.57 -10.99 -6.84
N ARG A 174 35.89 -9.94 -6.39
CA ARG A 174 35.60 -9.69 -4.97
C ARG A 174 34.26 -10.31 -4.57
N LYS A 175 34.20 -10.95 -3.40
CA LYS A 175 32.95 -11.56 -2.89
C LYS A 175 31.83 -10.54 -2.69
N ASN A 176 32.15 -9.37 -2.16
CA ASN A 176 31.22 -8.26 -1.90
C ASN A 176 31.21 -7.22 -3.02
N LYS A 177 31.46 -7.62 -4.27
CA LYS A 177 31.59 -6.73 -5.43
C LYS A 177 30.41 -5.77 -5.60
N TYR A 178 29.17 -6.22 -5.41
CA TYR A 178 27.98 -5.40 -5.61
C TYR A 178 27.89 -4.28 -4.56
N ALA A 179 28.18 -4.59 -3.30
CA ALA A 179 28.28 -3.59 -2.24
C ALA A 179 29.38 -2.56 -2.52
N ILE A 180 30.58 -3.01 -2.93
CA ILE A 180 31.69 -2.11 -3.26
C ILE A 180 31.34 -1.16 -4.42
N ILE A 181 30.70 -1.68 -5.48
CA ILE A 181 30.26 -0.85 -6.61
C ILE A 181 29.25 0.19 -6.14
N GLY A 182 28.16 -0.24 -5.51
CA GLY A 182 27.08 0.65 -5.09
C GLY A 182 27.55 1.73 -4.12
N ASP A 183 28.33 1.37 -3.09
CA ASP A 183 28.86 2.30 -2.10
C ASP A 183 29.79 3.36 -2.74
N SER A 184 30.51 3.00 -3.80
CA SER A 184 31.36 3.95 -4.53
C SER A 184 30.57 5.04 -5.28
N TYR A 185 29.28 4.78 -5.57
CA TYR A 185 28.37 5.70 -6.26
C TYR A 185 27.38 6.41 -5.33
N GLN A 186 27.56 6.30 -4.01
CA GLN A 186 26.73 6.99 -3.03
C GLN A 186 26.82 8.52 -3.18
N VAL A 187 25.69 9.21 -3.01
CA VAL A 187 25.57 10.67 -2.98
C VAL A 187 24.86 11.13 -1.70
N CYS A 188 24.84 12.44 -1.48
CA CYS A 188 24.11 13.03 -0.36
C CYS A 188 22.61 12.69 -0.48
N ASP A 189 22.04 12.21 0.61
CA ASP A 189 20.62 11.87 0.68
C ASP A 189 19.81 13.09 1.13
N ASP A 190 19.19 13.74 0.15
CA ASP A 190 18.29 14.90 0.29
C ASP A 190 16.82 14.50 0.15
N SER A 191 16.50 13.23 0.43
CA SER A 191 15.15 12.70 0.38
C SER A 191 14.29 13.15 1.56
N ASP A 192 12.98 12.92 1.45
CA ASP A 192 11.99 13.13 2.50
C ASP A 192 12.17 12.18 3.70
N LYS A 193 12.92 11.09 3.51
CA LYS A 193 13.14 10.05 4.50
C LYS A 193 14.59 9.54 4.44
N PRO A 194 15.56 10.33 4.94
CA PRO A 194 16.95 9.90 4.98
C PRO A 194 17.09 8.73 5.97
N GLU A 195 17.80 7.68 5.56
CA GLU A 195 18.05 6.48 6.37
C GLU A 195 19.56 6.35 6.61
N LYS A 196 19.96 5.67 7.70
CA LYS A 196 21.38 5.32 7.88
C LYS A 196 21.75 4.34 6.78
N CYS A 197 22.82 4.63 6.03
CA CYS A 197 23.26 3.79 4.93
C CYS A 197 23.67 2.41 5.42
N VAL A 198 23.01 1.39 4.87
CA VAL A 198 23.37 -0.02 5.06
C VAL A 198 23.52 -0.64 3.67
N SER A 199 24.65 -1.31 3.45
CA SER A 199 24.96 -2.07 2.25
C SER A 199 25.33 -3.50 2.66
N GLN A 200 24.32 -4.34 2.88
CA GLN A 200 24.52 -5.77 3.14
C GLN A 200 24.26 -6.55 1.85
N GLN A 201 25.14 -7.50 1.53
CA GLN A 201 24.92 -8.43 0.42
C GLN A 201 24.37 -9.74 1.01
N PRO A 202 23.14 -10.16 0.64
CA PRO A 202 22.60 -11.45 1.06
C PRO A 202 23.52 -12.62 0.68
N GLU A 203 23.53 -13.68 1.49
CA GLU A 203 24.22 -14.92 1.14
C GLU A 203 23.48 -15.65 0.01
N ASP A 204 24.22 -16.14 -0.98
CA ASP A 204 23.72 -16.79 -2.21
C ASP A 204 23.89 -18.33 -2.22
N ASN A 205 23.93 -18.95 -1.03
CA ASN A 205 24.20 -20.38 -0.86
C ASN A 205 22.94 -21.25 -1.02
N CYS A 206 22.45 -21.42 -2.26
CA CYS A 206 21.29 -22.26 -2.55
C CYS A 206 21.57 -23.36 -3.57
N SER A 207 20.93 -24.53 -3.38
CA SER A 207 21.01 -25.64 -4.33
C SER A 207 20.12 -25.39 -5.56
N PRO A 208 20.42 -26.00 -6.72
CA PRO A 208 19.57 -25.90 -7.91
C PRO A 208 18.11 -26.35 -7.68
N THR A 209 17.88 -27.30 -6.77
CA THR A 209 16.54 -27.77 -6.42
C THR A 209 15.72 -26.75 -5.65
N GLN A 210 16.35 -25.90 -4.85
CA GLN A 210 15.67 -24.87 -4.06
C GLN A 210 15.17 -23.71 -4.92
N VAL A 211 15.83 -23.44 -6.04
CA VAL A 211 15.49 -22.34 -6.97
C VAL A 211 14.72 -22.82 -8.21
N LYS A 212 14.25 -24.07 -8.23
CA LYS A 212 13.56 -24.69 -9.38
C LYS A 212 12.32 -23.92 -9.85
N GLY A 213 11.69 -23.14 -8.96
CA GLY A 213 10.56 -22.27 -9.33
C GLY A 213 10.90 -21.28 -10.46
N CYS A 214 12.17 -20.88 -10.59
CA CYS A 214 12.64 -19.97 -11.63
C CYS A 214 12.66 -20.58 -13.04
N ASP A 215 12.59 -21.91 -13.18
CA ASP A 215 12.62 -22.60 -14.47
C ASP A 215 11.41 -22.23 -15.36
N ILE A 216 10.35 -21.67 -14.77
CA ILE A 216 9.20 -21.15 -15.52
C ILE A 216 9.58 -20.03 -16.50
N LEU A 217 10.62 -19.24 -16.22
CA LEU A 217 11.16 -18.22 -17.13
C LEU A 217 11.70 -18.84 -18.43
N SER A 218 12.19 -20.08 -18.36
CA SER A 218 12.69 -20.86 -19.50
C SER A 218 11.61 -21.72 -20.17
N SER A 219 10.38 -21.69 -19.66
CA SER A 219 9.28 -22.50 -20.21
C SER A 219 8.75 -21.93 -21.52
N ASN A 220 7.92 -22.71 -22.22
CA ASN A 220 7.25 -22.26 -23.45
C ASN A 220 6.40 -20.99 -23.26
N LEU A 221 6.04 -20.64 -22.02
CA LEU A 221 5.28 -19.43 -21.67
C LEU A 221 5.98 -18.15 -22.12
N PHE A 222 7.31 -18.06 -21.95
CA PHE A 222 8.10 -16.87 -22.29
C PHE A 222 8.77 -16.98 -23.66
N LYS A 223 8.66 -18.12 -24.35
CA LYS A 223 9.42 -18.40 -25.58
C LYS A 223 9.31 -17.30 -26.64
N THR A 224 8.08 -16.88 -26.98
CA THR A 224 7.87 -15.82 -27.99
C THR A 224 8.51 -14.49 -27.58
N CYS A 225 8.52 -14.18 -26.29
CA CYS A 225 9.21 -13.00 -25.79
C CYS A 225 10.72 -13.17 -25.85
N VAL A 226 11.27 -14.31 -25.42
CA VAL A 226 12.70 -14.61 -25.47
C VAL A 226 13.22 -14.54 -26.92
N ASP A 227 12.44 -15.04 -27.89
CA ASP A 227 12.76 -14.94 -29.32
C ASP A 227 12.85 -13.47 -29.78
N LYS A 228 12.11 -12.55 -29.12
CA LYS A 228 12.08 -11.12 -29.44
C LYS A 228 13.16 -10.31 -28.71
N ILE A 229 13.35 -10.56 -27.42
CA ILE A 229 14.23 -9.76 -26.55
C ILE A 229 15.65 -10.34 -26.48
N GLY A 230 15.82 -11.61 -26.81
CA GLY A 230 17.10 -12.32 -26.87
C GLY A 230 17.43 -13.15 -25.63
N GLN A 231 18.29 -14.14 -25.80
CA GLN A 231 18.67 -15.10 -24.76
C GLN A 231 19.45 -14.46 -23.61
N GLU A 232 20.27 -13.45 -23.88
CA GLU A 232 21.02 -12.73 -22.84
C GLU A 232 20.06 -12.16 -21.79
N LYS A 233 18.94 -11.56 -22.22
CA LYS A 233 17.95 -10.98 -21.32
C LYS A 233 17.25 -12.01 -20.42
N LEU A 234 16.93 -13.18 -20.98
CA LEU A 234 16.43 -14.31 -20.19
C LEU A 234 17.44 -14.73 -19.11
N ASN A 235 18.71 -14.84 -19.45
CA ASN A 235 19.75 -15.27 -18.52
C ASN A 235 19.84 -14.32 -17.30
N ARG A 236 19.72 -13.00 -17.51
CA ARG A 236 19.71 -11.98 -16.43
C ARG A 236 18.54 -12.16 -15.47
N HIS A 237 17.34 -12.41 -16.01
CA HIS A 237 16.13 -12.63 -15.21
C HIS A 237 16.19 -13.95 -14.45
N LEU A 238 16.77 -14.99 -15.05
CA LEU A 238 17.03 -16.26 -14.37
C LEU A 238 18.02 -16.09 -13.21
N GLU A 239 19.10 -15.35 -13.42
CA GLU A 239 20.09 -15.04 -12.37
C GLU A 239 19.42 -14.32 -11.19
N SER A 240 18.66 -13.26 -11.50
CA SER A 240 17.87 -12.49 -10.54
C SER A 240 16.85 -13.33 -9.77
N CYS A 241 16.06 -14.15 -10.47
CA CYS A 241 15.09 -15.03 -9.83
C CYS A 241 15.75 -15.99 -8.84
N LYS A 242 16.88 -16.59 -9.22
CA LYS A 242 17.61 -17.51 -8.35
C LYS A 242 18.16 -16.78 -7.13
N PHE A 243 18.66 -15.57 -7.32
CA PHE A 243 19.14 -14.71 -6.24
C PHE A 243 18.01 -14.43 -5.23
N ASP A 244 16.86 -13.97 -5.71
CA ASP A 244 15.71 -13.61 -4.87
C ASP A 244 15.14 -14.83 -4.14
N VAL A 245 14.82 -15.90 -4.88
CA VAL A 245 14.27 -17.12 -4.28
C VAL A 245 15.24 -17.68 -3.24
N CYS A 246 16.55 -17.59 -3.48
CA CYS A 246 17.57 -18.01 -2.54
C CYS A 246 17.55 -17.22 -1.23
N ALA A 247 17.50 -15.89 -1.31
CA ALA A 247 17.50 -15.01 -0.13
C ALA A 247 16.28 -15.22 0.78
N TYR A 248 15.19 -15.82 0.26
CA TYR A 248 13.91 -15.95 0.97
C TYR A 248 13.48 -17.38 1.31
N LEU A 249 14.32 -18.40 1.09
CA LEU A 249 13.96 -19.82 1.30
C LEU A 249 13.44 -20.13 2.72
N LYS A 250 13.87 -19.39 3.73
CA LYS A 250 13.51 -19.61 5.14
C LYS A 250 12.35 -18.73 5.61
N GLN A 251 11.74 -17.93 4.74
CA GLN A 251 10.71 -16.96 5.10
C GLN A 251 9.31 -17.42 4.67
N PRO A 252 8.25 -17.11 5.44
CA PRO A 252 6.89 -17.18 4.92
C PRO A 252 6.79 -16.18 3.76
N LYS A 253 6.19 -16.59 2.63
CA LYS A 253 6.00 -15.82 1.36
C LYS A 253 7.00 -16.07 0.21
N LEU A 254 7.71 -17.21 0.17
CA LEU A 254 8.55 -17.59 -0.97
C LEU A 254 7.83 -17.48 -2.34
N GLN A 255 6.55 -17.87 -2.39
CA GLN A 255 5.72 -17.74 -3.60
C GLN A 255 5.58 -16.28 -4.05
N SER A 256 5.44 -15.32 -3.12
CA SER A 256 5.32 -13.90 -3.46
C SER A 256 6.61 -13.35 -4.07
N VAL A 257 7.77 -13.81 -3.58
CA VAL A 257 9.08 -13.44 -4.12
C VAL A 257 9.22 -13.95 -5.55
N LEU A 258 8.92 -15.24 -5.78
CA LEU A 258 8.91 -15.81 -7.12
C LEU A 258 8.00 -15.00 -8.06
N CYS A 259 6.78 -14.66 -7.64
CA CYS A 259 5.87 -13.86 -8.46
C CYS A 259 6.44 -12.49 -8.84
N LYS A 260 7.13 -11.80 -7.93
CA LYS A 260 7.75 -10.50 -8.23
C LYS A 260 8.86 -10.63 -9.28
N THR A 261 9.68 -11.67 -9.20
CA THR A 261 10.75 -11.84 -10.20
C THR A 261 10.20 -12.23 -11.57
N LEU A 262 9.12 -13.01 -11.63
CA LEU A 262 8.42 -13.32 -12.89
C LEU A 262 7.74 -12.09 -13.51
N GLU A 263 7.19 -11.22 -12.67
CA GLU A 263 6.63 -9.93 -13.09
C GLU A 263 7.70 -9.09 -13.81
N SER A 264 8.95 -9.07 -13.33
CA SER A 264 10.02 -8.32 -13.98
C SER A 264 10.33 -8.80 -15.41
N MET A 265 10.24 -10.12 -15.69
CA MET A 265 10.43 -10.63 -17.05
C MET A 265 9.21 -10.30 -17.91
N ALA A 266 8.00 -10.46 -17.38
CA ALA A 266 6.76 -10.16 -18.10
C ALA A 266 6.67 -8.68 -18.48
N ASP A 267 7.12 -7.79 -17.60
CA ASP A 267 7.23 -6.36 -17.84
C ASP A 267 8.19 -6.06 -19.00
N GLU A 268 9.37 -6.66 -19.03
CA GLU A 268 10.31 -6.47 -20.14
C GLU A 268 9.78 -7.03 -21.47
N CYS A 269 8.96 -8.09 -21.42
CA CYS A 269 8.23 -8.57 -22.59
C CYS A 269 7.19 -7.57 -23.08
N GLU A 270 6.45 -6.93 -22.16
CA GLU A 270 5.44 -5.94 -22.49
C GLU A 270 6.06 -4.67 -23.08
N ASP A 271 7.22 -4.23 -22.58
CA ASP A 271 8.01 -3.14 -23.16
C ASP A 271 8.46 -3.47 -24.60
N ALA A 272 8.65 -4.76 -24.92
CA ALA A 272 8.89 -5.25 -26.28
C ALA A 272 7.61 -5.46 -27.11
N GLY A 273 6.44 -5.11 -26.55
CA GLY A 273 5.13 -5.23 -27.18
C GLY A 273 4.48 -6.61 -27.07
N ILE A 274 5.00 -7.49 -26.22
CA ILE A 274 4.55 -8.88 -26.06
C ILE A 274 3.92 -9.06 -24.68
N PHE A 275 2.60 -9.16 -24.65
CA PHE A 275 1.87 -9.50 -23.42
C PHE A 275 1.95 -11.02 -23.16
N ILE A 276 2.22 -11.39 -21.91
CA ILE A 276 2.25 -12.79 -21.46
C ILE A 276 1.32 -12.96 -20.27
N ASP A 277 0.39 -13.91 -20.36
CA ASP A 277 -0.46 -14.30 -19.25
C ASP A 277 0.23 -15.37 -18.37
N TRP A 278 1.08 -14.91 -17.46
CA TRP A 278 1.96 -15.79 -16.67
C TRP A 278 1.41 -16.17 -15.29
N ARG A 279 0.56 -15.33 -14.68
CA ARG A 279 0.21 -15.44 -13.25
C ARG A 279 -0.56 -16.73 -12.94
N LYS A 280 -1.48 -17.15 -13.82
CA LYS A 280 -2.23 -18.41 -13.65
C LYS A 280 -1.29 -19.61 -13.64
N THR A 281 -0.40 -19.69 -14.62
CA THR A 281 0.60 -20.76 -14.75
C THR A 281 1.56 -20.79 -13.56
N ALA A 282 1.99 -19.61 -13.09
CA ALA A 282 2.89 -19.45 -11.97
C ALA A 282 2.24 -19.61 -10.59
N LYS A 283 0.90 -19.78 -10.52
CA LYS A 283 0.12 -19.76 -9.27
C LYS A 283 0.31 -18.48 -8.45
N CYS A 284 0.44 -17.36 -9.15
CA CYS A 284 0.55 -16.02 -8.57
C CYS A 284 -0.84 -15.40 -8.42
N VAL A 285 -1.63 -16.01 -7.55
CA VAL A 285 -3.03 -15.63 -7.28
C VAL A 285 -3.09 -14.52 -6.24
N CYS A 286 -4.06 -13.64 -6.38
CA CYS A 286 -4.34 -12.58 -5.43
C CYS A 286 -5.11 -13.14 -4.23
N ASP A 287 -4.47 -13.15 -3.06
CA ASP A 287 -5.01 -13.68 -1.78
C ASP A 287 -5.50 -12.58 -0.83
N LYS A 288 -5.26 -11.30 -1.18
CA LYS A 288 -5.72 -10.16 -0.39
C LYS A 288 -7.23 -10.00 -0.48
N PRO A 289 -7.91 -9.65 0.62
CA PRO A 289 -9.32 -9.39 0.53
C PRO A 289 -9.63 -8.15 -0.30
N VAL A 290 -10.32 -8.30 -1.42
CA VAL A 290 -10.64 -7.20 -2.33
C VAL A 290 -11.96 -7.45 -3.05
N ASP A 291 -12.84 -6.45 -3.07
CA ASP A 291 -14.04 -6.48 -3.91
C ASP A 291 -13.71 -5.73 -5.22
N VAL A 292 -13.82 -6.39 -6.37
CA VAL A 292 -13.65 -5.76 -7.69
C VAL A 292 -15.02 -5.61 -8.36
N VAL A 293 -15.40 -4.37 -8.66
CA VAL A 293 -16.67 -4.02 -9.30
C VAL A 293 -16.38 -3.54 -10.71
N PHE A 294 -16.87 -4.25 -11.72
CA PHE A 294 -16.83 -3.80 -13.11
C PHE A 294 -18.08 -2.98 -13.42
N LEU A 295 -17.88 -1.68 -13.65
CA LEU A 295 -18.92 -0.75 -14.07
C LEU A 295 -18.84 -0.56 -15.59
N MET A 296 -19.82 -1.10 -16.32
CA MET A 296 -19.82 -1.18 -17.77
C MET A 296 -20.92 -0.32 -18.39
N GLU A 297 -20.54 0.51 -19.36
CA GLU A 297 -21.47 1.29 -20.17
C GLU A 297 -22.11 0.40 -21.25
N ALA A 298 -23.43 0.16 -21.16
CA ALA A 298 -24.12 -0.84 -21.97
C ALA A 298 -24.78 -0.30 -23.26
N SER A 299 -24.51 0.96 -23.63
CA SER A 299 -25.17 1.58 -24.78
C SER A 299 -24.32 2.47 -25.69
N ALA A 300 -23.17 2.97 -25.22
CA ALA A 300 -22.32 3.84 -26.03
C ALA A 300 -21.23 3.10 -26.80
N ILE A 301 -21.05 1.80 -26.55
CA ILE A 301 -20.15 0.91 -27.29
C ILE A 301 -20.98 -0.05 -28.14
N GLY A 302 -20.44 -0.55 -29.26
CA GLY A 302 -21.16 -1.51 -30.10
C GLY A 302 -21.45 -2.83 -29.38
N LYS A 303 -22.47 -3.58 -29.80
CA LYS A 303 -22.85 -4.86 -29.17
C LYS A 303 -21.69 -5.86 -29.10
N LEU A 304 -20.92 -6.02 -30.18
CA LEU A 304 -19.76 -6.91 -30.21
C LEU A 304 -18.68 -6.48 -29.21
N GLN A 305 -18.45 -5.18 -29.10
CA GLN A 305 -17.50 -4.58 -28.17
C GLN A 305 -17.93 -4.77 -26.71
N PHE A 306 -19.24 -4.67 -26.42
CA PHE A 306 -19.77 -4.96 -25.08
C PHE A 306 -19.54 -6.43 -24.67
N GLU A 307 -19.66 -7.38 -25.60
CA GLU A 307 -19.33 -8.79 -25.34
C GLU A 307 -17.82 -9.00 -25.10
N GLU A 308 -16.94 -8.21 -25.74
CA GLU A 308 -15.51 -8.22 -25.44
C GLU A 308 -15.21 -7.70 -24.02
N ILE A 309 -15.90 -6.64 -23.55
CA ILE A 309 -15.76 -6.14 -22.16
C ILE A 309 -16.25 -7.18 -21.15
N LYS A 310 -17.36 -7.88 -21.43
CA LYS A 310 -17.82 -8.99 -20.59
C LYS A 310 -16.75 -10.07 -20.46
N SER A 311 -16.23 -10.53 -21.60
CA SER A 311 -15.16 -11.53 -21.66
C SER A 311 -13.94 -11.08 -20.86
N PHE A 312 -13.50 -9.83 -21.07
CA PHE A 312 -12.43 -9.21 -20.30
C PHE A 312 -12.68 -9.26 -18.80
N ALA A 313 -13.84 -8.81 -18.34
CA ALA A 313 -14.15 -8.75 -16.92
C ALA A 313 -14.25 -10.16 -16.28
N THR A 314 -14.80 -11.14 -16.99
CA THR A 314 -14.82 -12.54 -16.52
C THR A 314 -13.44 -13.17 -16.49
N SER A 315 -12.50 -12.71 -17.31
CA SER A 315 -11.13 -13.23 -17.33
C SER A 315 -10.34 -12.94 -16.05
N PHE A 316 -10.86 -12.11 -15.14
CA PHE A 316 -10.28 -11.91 -13.81
C PHE A 316 -10.52 -13.09 -12.86
N LEU A 317 -11.51 -13.95 -13.14
CA LEU A 317 -11.75 -15.19 -12.38
C LEU A 317 -10.53 -16.12 -12.34
N ASP A 318 -9.68 -16.06 -13.36
CA ASP A 318 -8.44 -16.85 -13.44
C ASP A 318 -7.36 -16.41 -12.42
N PHE A 319 -7.51 -15.24 -11.79
CA PHE A 319 -6.48 -14.58 -10.96
C PHE A 319 -6.88 -14.38 -9.50
N PHE A 320 -8.14 -14.69 -9.19
CA PHE A 320 -8.73 -14.49 -7.87
C PHE A 320 -9.22 -15.83 -7.32
N THR A 321 -8.91 -16.09 -6.06
CA THR A 321 -9.62 -17.14 -5.31
C THR A 321 -10.87 -16.51 -4.70
N LEU A 322 -12.03 -16.74 -5.33
CA LEU A 322 -13.31 -16.27 -4.79
C LEU A 322 -13.60 -16.93 -3.45
N SER A 323 -13.93 -16.16 -2.43
CA SER A 323 -14.43 -16.66 -1.14
C SER A 323 -15.10 -15.56 -0.34
N LEU A 324 -15.96 -15.91 0.62
CA LEU A 324 -16.62 -14.96 1.52
C LEU A 324 -15.66 -14.00 2.24
N TYR A 325 -14.39 -14.39 2.38
CA TYR A 325 -13.39 -13.70 3.19
C TYR A 325 -12.15 -13.22 2.41
N SER A 326 -12.12 -13.41 1.09
CA SER A 326 -11.04 -12.96 0.22
C SER A 326 -11.59 -12.05 -0.88
N VAL A 327 -11.93 -12.58 -2.05
CA VAL A 327 -12.19 -11.78 -3.24
C VAL A 327 -13.63 -11.91 -3.70
N GLY A 328 -14.26 -10.78 -4.03
CA GLY A 328 -15.57 -10.72 -4.67
C GLY A 328 -15.52 -10.00 -6.01
N LEU A 329 -16.06 -10.61 -7.07
CA LEU A 329 -16.28 -9.97 -8.36
C LEU A 329 -17.75 -9.57 -8.51
N ARG A 330 -18.01 -8.34 -8.97
CA ARG A 330 -19.37 -7.84 -9.21
C ARG A 330 -19.46 -7.10 -10.54
N PHE A 331 -20.62 -7.19 -11.19
CA PHE A 331 -20.88 -6.51 -12.45
C PHE A 331 -22.03 -5.53 -12.30
N LEU A 332 -21.82 -4.32 -12.81
CA LEU A 332 -22.82 -3.27 -12.84
C LEU A 332 -22.90 -2.70 -14.27
N THR A 333 -24.09 -2.76 -14.86
CA THR A 333 -24.32 -2.14 -16.17
C THR A 333 -25.21 -0.91 -16.04
N PHE A 334 -24.95 0.09 -16.87
CA PHE A 334 -25.76 1.31 -16.93
C PHE A 334 -26.03 1.75 -18.36
N TRP A 335 -27.23 2.32 -18.57
CA TRP A 335 -27.66 2.95 -19.82
C TRP A 335 -28.74 4.03 -19.53
N GLY A 336 -28.86 5.02 -20.40
CA GLY A 336 -29.89 6.08 -20.28
C GLY A 336 -29.78 6.94 -19.00
N ASN A 337 -30.92 7.44 -18.52
CA ASN A 337 -31.01 8.38 -17.38
C ASN A 337 -31.29 7.72 -16.01
N SER A 338 -31.74 6.46 -15.97
CA SER A 338 -32.32 5.90 -14.74
C SER A 338 -32.16 4.38 -14.55
N TYR A 339 -31.50 3.66 -15.46
CA TYR A 339 -31.39 2.20 -15.37
C TYR A 339 -29.95 1.80 -15.07
N THR A 340 -29.70 1.52 -13.80
CA THR A 340 -28.53 0.76 -13.37
C THR A 340 -29.05 -0.61 -12.94
N TYR A 341 -28.85 -1.63 -13.77
CA TYR A 341 -29.21 -3.00 -13.39
C TYR A 341 -28.04 -3.64 -12.69
N ILE A 342 -28.27 -3.97 -11.43
CA ILE A 342 -27.33 -4.73 -10.63
C ILE A 342 -27.54 -6.21 -10.95
N HIS A 343 -26.54 -6.82 -11.55
CA HIS A 343 -26.44 -8.27 -11.63
C HIS A 343 -25.35 -8.69 -10.63
N SER A 344 -25.73 -8.84 -9.37
CA SER A 344 -24.82 -9.24 -8.30
C SER A 344 -24.98 -10.73 -8.05
N THR A 345 -23.93 -11.50 -8.28
CA THR A 345 -23.74 -12.77 -7.59
C THR A 345 -23.13 -12.48 -6.23
N SER A 346 -23.83 -12.90 -5.18
CA SER A 346 -23.22 -13.08 -3.86
C SER A 346 -22.66 -14.50 -3.72
N SER A 347 -22.23 -15.13 -4.82
CA SER A 347 -21.69 -16.47 -4.77
C SER A 347 -20.18 -16.44 -4.85
N ASP A 348 -19.55 -17.29 -4.04
CA ASP A 348 -18.13 -17.59 -4.12
C ASP A 348 -17.84 -18.63 -5.21
N ASP A 349 -18.72 -18.68 -6.21
CA ASP A 349 -18.77 -19.70 -7.24
C ASP A 349 -18.46 -19.06 -8.61
N PRO A 350 -17.28 -19.36 -9.19
CA PRO A 350 -16.89 -18.88 -10.50
C PRO A 350 -17.91 -19.15 -11.61
N GLU A 351 -18.65 -20.26 -11.53
CA GLU A 351 -19.64 -20.63 -12.55
C GLU A 351 -20.83 -19.67 -12.57
N GLN A 352 -21.36 -19.35 -11.39
CA GLN A 352 -22.44 -18.37 -11.25
C GLN A 352 -22.00 -16.94 -11.65
N VAL A 353 -20.77 -16.56 -11.34
CA VAL A 353 -20.20 -15.27 -11.79
C VAL A 353 -20.18 -15.22 -13.32
N LEU A 354 -19.76 -16.31 -13.98
CA LEU A 354 -19.74 -16.43 -15.43
C LEU A 354 -21.15 -16.40 -16.04
N GLU A 355 -22.12 -17.10 -15.46
CA GLU A 355 -23.53 -17.05 -15.89
C GLU A 355 -24.12 -15.65 -15.77
N THR A 356 -23.83 -14.96 -14.67
CA THR A 356 -24.31 -13.60 -14.43
C THR A 356 -23.73 -12.61 -15.43
N ALA A 357 -22.45 -12.74 -15.75
CA ALA A 357 -21.82 -11.94 -16.78
C ALA A 357 -22.46 -12.17 -18.16
N LYS A 358 -22.81 -13.42 -18.52
CA LYS A 358 -23.50 -13.74 -19.78
C LYS A 358 -24.86 -13.03 -19.88
N LEU A 359 -25.59 -12.93 -18.77
CA LEU A 359 -26.95 -12.36 -18.71
C LEU A 359 -27.00 -10.82 -18.73
N LEU A 360 -25.86 -10.12 -18.63
CA LEU A 360 -25.84 -8.66 -18.65
C LEU A 360 -26.40 -8.13 -19.99
N PRO A 361 -27.44 -7.27 -19.98
CA PRO A 361 -28.10 -6.82 -21.20
C PRO A 361 -27.32 -5.70 -21.90
N TYR A 362 -27.30 -5.73 -23.23
CA TYR A 362 -26.88 -4.62 -24.09
C TYR A 362 -28.09 -3.79 -24.52
N HIS A 363 -27.96 -2.47 -24.55
CA HIS A 363 -29.05 -1.55 -24.92
C HIS A 363 -28.63 -0.61 -26.05
N ASN A 364 -29.39 -0.57 -27.13
CA ASN A 364 -29.13 0.35 -28.25
C ASN A 364 -29.79 1.72 -27.99
N GLN A 365 -29.18 2.55 -27.12
CA GLN A 365 -29.66 3.90 -26.79
C GLN A 365 -28.55 4.95 -26.95
N SER A 366 -28.93 6.17 -27.31
CA SER A 366 -28.03 7.25 -27.76
C SER A 366 -27.43 8.14 -26.67
N PHE A 367 -27.75 7.92 -25.38
CA PHE A 367 -27.17 8.72 -24.30
C PHE A 367 -27.00 7.92 -22.99
N THR A 368 -26.01 8.31 -22.19
CA THR A 368 -25.66 7.70 -20.91
C THR A 368 -25.36 8.77 -19.86
N SER A 369 -25.74 8.46 -18.61
CA SER A 369 -25.51 9.32 -17.45
C SER A 369 -24.59 8.62 -16.44
N LEU A 370 -23.28 8.65 -16.71
CA LEU A 370 -22.25 8.05 -15.83
C LEU A 370 -22.35 8.57 -14.38
N HIS A 371 -22.62 9.87 -14.19
CA HIS A 371 -22.81 10.46 -12.86
C HIS A 371 -23.96 9.79 -12.07
N THR A 372 -25.03 9.33 -12.74
CA THR A 372 -26.14 8.60 -12.12
C THR A 372 -25.69 7.22 -11.67
N ALA A 373 -24.91 6.51 -12.50
CA ALA A 373 -24.38 5.19 -12.14
C ALA A 373 -23.43 5.28 -10.92
N LEU A 374 -22.55 6.29 -10.88
CA LEU A 374 -21.66 6.53 -9.75
C LEU A 374 -22.43 6.95 -8.48
N TRP A 375 -23.47 7.79 -8.63
CA TRP A 375 -24.36 8.14 -7.52
C TRP A 375 -25.11 6.91 -6.97
N PHE A 376 -25.58 6.06 -7.86
CA PHE A 376 -26.25 4.81 -7.50
C PHE A 376 -25.30 3.87 -6.75
N MET A 377 -24.07 3.67 -7.24
CA MET A 377 -23.03 2.93 -6.51
C MET A 377 -22.81 3.45 -5.08
N ASN A 378 -22.68 4.78 -4.93
CA ASN A 378 -22.52 5.40 -3.62
C ASN A 378 -23.74 5.19 -2.71
N SER A 379 -24.94 5.28 -3.26
CA SER A 379 -26.20 5.18 -2.50
C SER A 379 -26.51 3.74 -2.06
N TYR A 380 -26.05 2.75 -2.81
CA TYR A 380 -26.28 1.33 -2.52
C TYR A 380 -25.17 0.67 -1.71
N ARG A 381 -24.15 1.42 -1.27
CA ARG A 381 -23.01 0.92 -0.47
C ARG A 381 -23.39 0.10 0.77
N THR A 382 -24.53 0.39 1.38
CA THR A 382 -25.04 -0.31 2.58
C THR A 382 -25.90 -1.54 2.26
N ARG A 383 -26.41 -1.65 1.03
CA ARG A 383 -27.29 -2.73 0.57
C ARG A 383 -26.52 -3.89 -0.06
N PHE A 384 -25.32 -3.64 -0.56
CA PHE A 384 -24.53 -4.64 -1.28
C PHE A 384 -23.86 -5.70 -0.41
N ASN A 385 -23.90 -5.58 0.93
CA ASN A 385 -22.98 -6.31 1.80
C ASN A 385 -21.59 -6.32 1.17
N PHE A 386 -21.04 -5.14 0.81
CA PHE A 386 -19.61 -5.06 0.54
C PHE A 386 -18.95 -5.71 1.74
N ARG A 387 -18.19 -6.79 1.50
CA ARG A 387 -17.83 -7.74 2.56
C ARG A 387 -17.04 -7.04 3.68
N TYR A 388 -16.49 -5.88 3.35
CA TYR A 388 -15.82 -4.90 4.21
C TYR A 388 -16.56 -3.54 4.18
N PRO A 389 -17.55 -3.29 5.07
CA PRO A 389 -18.36 -2.07 5.03
C PRO A 389 -17.58 -0.78 5.33
N LEU A 390 -16.38 -0.89 5.91
CA LEU A 390 -15.59 0.22 6.45
C LEU A 390 -14.09 -0.10 6.37
N LYS A 391 -13.47 0.04 5.18
CA LYS A 391 -12.04 0.39 4.89
C LYS A 391 -11.61 -0.10 3.48
N SER A 392 -11.31 0.83 2.58
CA SER A 392 -10.29 0.82 1.49
C SER A 392 -10.00 -0.41 0.59
N HIS A 393 -10.90 -1.39 0.43
CA HIS A 393 -10.60 -2.62 -0.32
C HIS A 393 -11.57 -2.87 -1.48
N THR A 394 -12.28 -1.85 -1.96
CA THR A 394 -13.15 -1.99 -3.14
C THR A 394 -12.54 -1.28 -4.34
N SER A 395 -12.18 -2.05 -5.36
CA SER A 395 -11.68 -1.57 -6.64
C SER A 395 -12.81 -1.49 -7.65
N VAL A 396 -12.96 -0.36 -8.33
CA VAL A 396 -13.98 -0.17 -9.37
C VAL A 396 -13.28 -0.03 -10.70
N VAL A 397 -13.56 -0.92 -11.65
CA VAL A 397 -13.09 -0.82 -13.03
C VAL A 397 -14.22 -0.27 -13.88
N LEU A 398 -14.12 1.00 -14.24
CA LEU A 398 -15.10 1.74 -15.03
C LEU A 398 -14.67 1.77 -16.50
N PHE A 399 -15.49 1.22 -17.39
CA PHE A 399 -15.29 1.33 -18.83
C PHE A 399 -16.03 2.54 -19.40
N VAL A 400 -15.32 3.35 -20.18
CA VAL A 400 -15.88 4.50 -20.89
C VAL A 400 -15.54 4.39 -22.37
N GLY A 401 -16.57 4.30 -23.22
CA GLY A 401 -16.37 4.15 -24.67
C GLY A 401 -16.73 5.40 -25.48
N SER A 402 -17.19 6.47 -24.82
CA SER A 402 -17.70 7.66 -25.49
C SER A 402 -17.47 8.93 -24.68
N LYS A 403 -17.76 10.08 -25.28
CA LYS A 403 -17.74 11.37 -24.62
C LYS A 403 -18.81 11.43 -23.53
N LEU A 404 -18.40 11.87 -22.34
CA LEU A 404 -19.25 11.93 -21.16
C LEU A 404 -20.14 13.18 -21.16
N ASN A 405 -21.37 12.98 -20.72
CA ASN A 405 -22.27 14.06 -20.32
C ASN A 405 -22.11 14.38 -18.83
N TYR A 406 -22.42 15.62 -18.44
CA TYR A 406 -22.42 16.07 -17.03
C TYR A 406 -21.07 15.91 -16.32
N GLU A 407 -19.99 16.32 -16.99
CA GLU A 407 -18.61 16.17 -16.52
C GLU A 407 -18.37 16.65 -15.07
N ALA A 408 -18.90 17.81 -14.71
CA ALA A 408 -18.76 18.38 -13.36
C ALA A 408 -19.38 17.48 -12.28
N LEU A 409 -20.57 16.93 -12.54
CA LEU A 409 -21.25 16.00 -11.64
C LEU A 409 -20.48 14.67 -11.56
N THR A 410 -20.02 14.13 -12.68
CA THR A 410 -19.20 12.91 -12.71
C THR A 410 -17.95 13.07 -11.86
N LYS A 411 -17.24 14.20 -12.00
CA LYS A 411 -16.06 14.54 -11.19
C LYS A 411 -16.36 14.60 -9.70
N GLU A 412 -17.48 15.20 -9.31
CA GLU A 412 -17.91 15.27 -7.90
C GLU A 412 -18.23 13.87 -7.33
N ARG A 413 -18.89 13.02 -8.11
CA ARG A 413 -19.23 11.64 -7.69
C ARG A 413 -17.99 10.76 -7.57
N LEU A 414 -17.04 10.86 -8.50
CA LEU A 414 -15.76 10.16 -8.41
C LEU A 414 -14.97 10.58 -7.17
N LYS A 415 -14.88 11.90 -6.90
CA LYS A 415 -14.26 12.42 -5.66
C LYS A 415 -14.93 11.86 -4.41
N THR A 416 -16.26 11.78 -4.42
CA THR A 416 -17.04 11.24 -3.30
C THR A 416 -16.72 9.76 -3.06
N LEU A 417 -16.70 8.94 -4.11
CA LEU A 417 -16.36 7.52 -4.01
C LEU A 417 -14.91 7.30 -3.55
N ASN A 418 -13.93 8.04 -4.10
CA ASN A 418 -12.53 7.99 -3.65
C ASN A 418 -12.41 8.34 -2.14
N LYS A 419 -13.16 9.35 -1.67
CA LYS A 419 -13.25 9.74 -0.25
C LYS A 419 -13.81 8.64 0.65
N PHE A 420 -14.63 7.74 0.11
CA PHE A 420 -15.15 6.57 0.83
C PHE A 420 -14.24 5.32 0.69
N GLY A 421 -13.05 5.45 0.10
CA GLY A 421 -12.08 4.37 0.00
C GLY A 421 -12.29 3.44 -1.20
N PHE A 422 -13.03 3.85 -2.22
CA PHE A 422 -13.07 3.13 -3.49
C PHE A 422 -11.85 3.47 -4.34
N ASN A 423 -11.15 2.46 -4.85
CA ASN A 423 -10.07 2.61 -5.83
C ASN A 423 -10.65 2.55 -7.24
N ILE A 424 -10.84 3.71 -7.88
CA ILE A 424 -11.50 3.78 -9.19
C ILE A 424 -10.46 3.76 -10.30
N TYR A 425 -10.48 2.73 -11.14
CA TYR A 425 -9.74 2.58 -12.39
C TYR A 425 -10.66 2.87 -13.57
N ILE A 426 -10.27 3.82 -14.42
CA ILE A 426 -11.03 4.17 -15.62
C ILE A 426 -10.31 3.61 -16.85
N VAL A 427 -11.01 2.80 -17.62
CA VAL A 427 -10.55 2.24 -18.90
C VAL A 427 -11.29 2.93 -20.03
N GLY A 428 -10.61 3.86 -20.69
CA GLY A 428 -11.13 4.53 -21.90
C GLY A 428 -10.80 3.70 -23.13
N ILE A 429 -11.81 3.32 -23.92
CA ILE A 429 -11.63 2.43 -25.08
C ILE A 429 -11.92 3.15 -26.40
N GLY A 430 -10.97 3.07 -27.33
CA GLY A 430 -11.11 3.54 -28.71
C GLY A 430 -10.94 5.06 -28.88
N GLU A 431 -10.98 5.53 -30.12
CA GLU A 431 -10.74 6.94 -30.46
C GLU A 431 -11.86 7.90 -30.00
N ASN A 432 -13.03 7.35 -29.65
CA ASN A 432 -14.19 8.13 -29.18
C ASN A 432 -14.14 8.44 -27.68
N ALA A 433 -13.21 7.84 -26.93
CA ALA A 433 -12.96 8.20 -25.54
C ALA A 433 -12.16 9.51 -25.48
N ASP A 434 -12.78 10.58 -24.99
CA ASP A 434 -12.13 11.89 -24.87
C ASP A 434 -11.12 11.89 -23.71
N GLU A 435 -9.85 11.70 -24.05
CA GLU A 435 -8.73 11.66 -23.10
C GLU A 435 -8.68 12.91 -22.20
N LYS A 436 -8.86 14.10 -22.76
CA LYS A 436 -8.82 15.35 -21.99
C LYS A 436 -9.96 15.41 -20.98
N GLN A 437 -11.14 14.95 -21.40
CA GLN A 437 -12.29 14.87 -20.53
C GLN A 437 -12.08 13.85 -19.39
N LEU A 438 -11.56 12.66 -19.69
CA LEU A 438 -11.28 11.62 -18.71
C LEU A 438 -10.20 12.04 -17.69
N GLN A 439 -9.16 12.74 -18.15
CA GLN A 439 -8.15 13.33 -17.26
C GLN A 439 -8.76 14.39 -16.34
N ASN A 440 -9.69 15.22 -16.85
CA ASN A 440 -10.31 16.27 -16.05
C ASN A 440 -11.23 15.72 -14.94
N ILE A 441 -12.01 14.67 -15.21
CA ILE A 441 -12.93 14.08 -14.20
C ILE A 441 -12.21 13.32 -13.10
N ILE A 442 -11.10 12.65 -13.41
CA ILE A 442 -10.31 11.91 -12.42
C ILE A 442 -9.57 12.88 -11.48
N GLY A 443 -9.15 14.02 -12.03
CA GLY A 443 -8.35 15.00 -11.31
C GLY A 443 -6.87 14.60 -11.25
N GLN A 444 -6.04 15.60 -10.94
CA GLN A 444 -4.58 15.56 -11.14
C GLN A 444 -3.83 14.54 -10.26
N THR A 445 -4.43 14.09 -9.15
CA THR A 445 -3.77 13.19 -8.19
C THR A 445 -3.96 11.70 -8.47
N ASN A 446 -4.89 11.33 -9.37
CA ASN A 446 -5.31 9.94 -9.58
C ASN A 446 -5.14 9.50 -11.05
N THR A 447 -4.34 10.21 -11.85
CA THR A 447 -4.05 9.85 -13.24
C THR A 447 -3.50 8.44 -13.36
N SER A 448 -2.86 7.92 -12.30
CA SER A 448 -2.45 6.51 -12.13
C SER A 448 -3.50 5.48 -12.45
N ASN A 449 -4.77 5.84 -12.30
CA ASN A 449 -5.87 4.93 -12.45
C ASN A 449 -6.58 5.10 -13.81
N LEU A 450 -6.12 5.98 -14.69
CA LEU A 450 -6.60 6.11 -16.07
C LEU A 450 -5.79 5.20 -17.01
N MET A 451 -6.49 4.39 -17.80
CA MET A 451 -5.91 3.50 -18.79
C MET A 451 -6.63 3.75 -20.12
N LEU A 452 -5.88 4.22 -21.13
CA LEU A 452 -6.42 4.45 -22.47
C LEU A 452 -5.95 3.34 -23.39
N VAL A 453 -6.90 2.63 -23.98
CA VAL A 453 -6.62 1.53 -24.92
C VAL A 453 -7.17 1.88 -26.29
N LYS A 454 -6.33 1.74 -27.31
CA LYS A 454 -6.69 2.08 -28.70
C LYS A 454 -7.62 1.04 -29.31
N SER A 455 -7.51 -0.20 -28.86
CA SER A 455 -8.31 -1.33 -29.31
C SER A 455 -8.65 -2.27 -28.17
N PHE A 456 -9.64 -3.13 -28.37
CA PHE A 456 -9.99 -4.18 -27.41
C PHE A 456 -8.88 -5.23 -27.24
N TYR A 457 -7.97 -5.35 -28.22
CA TYR A 457 -6.77 -6.20 -28.10
C TYR A 457 -5.80 -5.69 -27.03
N ASP A 458 -5.76 -4.37 -26.80
CA ASP A 458 -4.88 -3.73 -25.81
C ASP A 458 -5.44 -3.83 -24.38
N LEU A 459 -6.66 -4.35 -24.18
CA LEU A 459 -7.26 -4.50 -22.86
C LEU A 459 -6.40 -5.35 -21.92
N ASN A 460 -5.66 -6.34 -22.44
CA ASN A 460 -4.76 -7.16 -21.64
C ASN A 460 -3.69 -6.35 -20.87
N LYS A 461 -3.23 -5.22 -21.43
CA LYS A 461 -2.33 -4.30 -20.73
C LYS A 461 -3.02 -3.65 -19.53
N ALA A 462 -4.25 -3.20 -19.72
CA ALA A 462 -5.08 -2.67 -18.65
C ALA A 462 -5.35 -3.74 -17.56
N LYS A 463 -5.52 -5.01 -17.95
CA LYS A 463 -5.69 -6.13 -17.01
C LYS A 463 -4.49 -6.28 -16.09
N ALA A 464 -3.27 -6.30 -16.64
CA ALA A 464 -2.04 -6.42 -15.84
C ALA A 464 -1.92 -5.29 -14.83
N GLU A 465 -2.15 -4.05 -15.26
CA GLU A 465 -2.10 -2.86 -14.42
C GLU A 465 -3.18 -2.85 -13.33
N ILE A 466 -4.43 -3.22 -13.64
CA ILE A 466 -5.51 -3.34 -12.66
C ILE A 466 -5.15 -4.42 -11.64
N LEU A 467 -4.68 -5.60 -12.07
CA LEU A 467 -4.28 -6.69 -11.18
C LEU A 467 -3.12 -6.25 -10.28
N LYS A 468 -2.08 -5.62 -10.83
CA LYS A 468 -0.95 -5.09 -10.06
C LYS A 468 -1.45 -4.13 -8.98
N LYS A 469 -2.27 -3.12 -9.33
CA LYS A 469 -2.74 -2.12 -8.35
C LYS A 469 -3.76 -2.67 -7.34
N THR A 470 -4.54 -3.67 -7.74
CA THR A 470 -5.58 -4.30 -6.90
C THR A 470 -4.97 -5.33 -5.93
N CYS A 471 -3.90 -6.02 -6.33
CA CYS A 471 -3.32 -7.15 -5.59
C CYS A 471 -2.00 -6.83 -4.90
N SER A 472 -1.19 -5.93 -5.45
CA SER A 472 0.01 -5.38 -4.82
C SER A 472 -0.42 -4.25 -3.89
N GLY A 473 -1.06 -4.62 -2.77
CA GLY A 473 -1.72 -3.65 -1.88
C GLY A 473 -0.95 -2.33 -1.71
N HIS A 474 -1.60 -1.24 -2.11
CA HIS A 474 -1.30 0.08 -1.59
C HIS A 474 -1.49 0.02 -0.07
N CYS A 475 -0.38 -0.08 0.68
CA CYS A 475 -0.36 0.53 2.01
C CYS A 475 -0.33 2.04 1.77
N ASP A 476 -1.51 2.63 1.62
CA ASP A 476 -1.65 4.06 1.79
C ASP A 476 -1.23 4.41 3.23
N LEU A 477 0.01 4.87 3.40
CA LEU A 477 0.39 5.80 4.46
C LEU A 477 -0.46 7.07 4.27
N GLN A 478 -1.71 7.02 4.73
CA GLN A 478 -2.26 8.08 5.54
C GLN A 478 -1.77 7.81 6.97
N LEU A 479 -1.52 8.86 7.75
CA LEU A 479 -1.50 8.75 9.21
C LEU A 479 -2.89 8.22 9.61
N ILE A 480 -3.03 6.90 9.70
CA ILE A 480 -4.20 6.27 10.28
C ILE A 480 -3.94 6.34 11.79
N PRO A 481 -4.86 6.92 12.58
CA PRO A 481 -4.81 6.81 14.03
C PRO A 481 -4.64 5.34 14.40
N ALA A 482 -3.61 5.01 15.18
CA ALA A 482 -3.41 3.63 15.61
C ALA A 482 -4.66 3.17 16.37
N THR A 483 -5.29 2.09 15.91
CA THR A 483 -6.41 1.45 16.60
C THR A 483 -5.91 0.17 17.26
N MET A 484 -6.35 -0.10 18.50
CA MET A 484 -6.02 -1.36 19.15
C MET A 484 -6.57 -2.52 18.33
N LYS A 485 -5.70 -3.45 17.95
CA LYS A 485 -6.08 -4.62 17.14
C LYS A 485 -6.40 -5.84 18.01
N GLN A 486 -5.59 -6.08 19.04
CA GLN A 486 -5.64 -7.27 19.87
C GLN A 486 -5.14 -6.97 21.29
N ILE A 487 -5.59 -7.77 22.26
CA ILE A 487 -5.02 -7.78 23.62
C ILE A 487 -4.45 -9.15 23.90
N HIS A 488 -3.22 -9.19 24.40
CA HIS A 488 -2.58 -10.41 24.88
C HIS A 488 -2.45 -10.31 26.39
N ALA A 489 -3.13 -11.20 27.11
CA ALA A 489 -2.88 -11.42 28.54
C ALA A 489 -2.02 -12.68 28.69
N ARG A 490 -0.86 -12.53 29.32
CA ARG A 490 0.09 -13.61 29.60
C ARG A 490 0.16 -13.81 31.10
N MET A 491 -0.20 -15.00 31.57
CA MET A 491 -0.07 -15.39 32.97
C MET A 491 1.05 -16.43 33.09
N GLU A 492 2.01 -16.15 33.96
CA GLU A 492 3.15 -17.03 34.25
C GLU A 492 3.09 -17.41 35.73
N GLU A 493 3.17 -18.70 36.04
CA GLU A 493 3.35 -19.14 37.42
C GLU A 493 4.80 -18.87 37.87
N ASN A 494 4.96 -18.31 39.07
CA ASN A 494 6.26 -18.07 39.67
C ASN A 494 6.92 -19.40 40.05
N VAL A 495 7.69 -19.99 39.13
CA VAL A 495 8.57 -21.12 39.41
C VAL A 495 9.85 -20.58 40.06
N SER A 496 10.02 -20.86 41.35
CA SER A 496 11.23 -20.57 42.13
C SER A 496 12.51 -21.06 41.41
N THR A 497 13.19 -20.15 40.72
CA THR A 497 14.64 -20.06 40.38
C THR A 497 15.47 -21.29 39.95
N LYS A 498 14.90 -22.48 39.68
CA LYS A 498 15.69 -23.67 39.27
C LYS A 498 15.10 -24.57 38.18
N ILE A 499 14.22 -24.07 37.31
CA ILE A 499 13.72 -24.86 36.16
C ILE A 499 14.06 -24.14 34.83
N PRO A 500 14.54 -24.85 33.80
CA PRO A 500 14.78 -24.27 32.47
C PRO A 500 13.51 -23.64 31.87
N PRO A 501 13.62 -22.60 31.02
CA PRO A 501 12.48 -21.86 30.46
C PRO A 501 11.47 -22.69 29.66
N SER A 502 11.82 -23.93 29.29
CA SER A 502 10.99 -24.84 28.48
C SER A 502 9.89 -25.57 29.26
N PHE A 503 9.75 -25.34 30.58
CA PHE A 503 8.78 -26.04 31.43
C PHE A 503 7.83 -25.12 32.21
N VAL A 504 7.78 -23.83 31.89
CA VAL A 504 6.80 -22.91 32.49
C VAL A 504 5.51 -22.99 31.66
N ASN A 505 4.41 -23.44 32.26
CA ASN A 505 3.09 -23.35 31.63
C ASN A 505 2.70 -21.87 31.53
N VAL A 506 2.83 -21.31 30.33
CA VAL A 506 2.41 -19.94 30.03
C VAL A 506 1.00 -20.00 29.49
N LEU A 507 0.05 -19.43 30.24
CA LEU A 507 -1.31 -19.26 29.74
C LEU A 507 -1.38 -17.97 28.92
N ARG A 508 -1.66 -18.11 27.62
CA ARG A 508 -1.78 -17.01 26.68
C ARG A 508 -3.24 -16.82 26.26
N ILE A 509 -3.81 -15.68 26.65
CA ILE A 509 -5.18 -15.29 26.29
C ILE A 509 -5.12 -14.15 25.29
N ILE A 510 -5.73 -14.33 24.11
CA ILE A 510 -5.80 -13.33 23.05
C ILE A 510 -7.26 -12.93 22.85
N LEU A 511 -7.53 -11.63 22.92
CA LEU A 511 -8.82 -11.03 22.58
C LEU A 511 -8.68 -10.26 21.28
N ALA A 512 -9.31 -10.74 20.20
CA ALA A 512 -9.25 -10.14 18.87
C ALA A 512 -10.57 -10.40 18.12
N ASP A 513 -11.17 -9.39 17.48
CA ASP A 513 -12.34 -9.54 16.59
C ASP A 513 -13.52 -10.35 17.18
N PHE A 514 -13.83 -10.16 18.48
CA PHE A 514 -14.85 -10.92 19.22
C PHE A 514 -14.55 -12.43 19.38
N VAL A 515 -13.33 -12.85 19.08
CA VAL A 515 -12.82 -14.20 19.29
C VAL A 515 -11.90 -14.23 20.51
N LEU A 516 -12.15 -15.21 21.38
CA LEU A 516 -11.25 -15.57 22.48
C LEU A 516 -10.31 -16.67 21.97
N LYS A 517 -9.01 -16.45 22.05
CA LYS A 517 -8.02 -17.53 21.87
C LYS A 517 -7.30 -17.82 23.16
N VAL A 518 -7.13 -19.10 23.49
CA VAL A 518 -6.39 -19.57 24.66
C VAL A 518 -5.36 -20.57 24.16
N ASN A 519 -4.07 -20.25 24.31
CA ASN A 519 -2.95 -21.09 23.83
C ASN A 519 -3.10 -21.51 22.36
N GLU A 520 -3.47 -20.55 21.49
CA GLU A 520 -3.70 -20.72 20.04
C GLU A 520 -4.99 -21.45 19.64
N GLU A 521 -5.75 -21.97 20.61
CA GLU A 521 -7.06 -22.58 20.36
C GLU A 521 -8.18 -21.53 20.45
N GLU A 522 -9.14 -21.57 19.52
CA GLU A 522 -10.24 -20.61 19.44
C GLU A 522 -11.48 -21.11 20.22
N TYR A 523 -12.06 -20.22 21.01
CA TYR A 523 -13.25 -20.50 21.81
C TYR A 523 -14.39 -19.54 21.45
N THR A 524 -15.61 -20.07 21.40
CA THR A 524 -16.82 -19.29 21.12
C THR A 524 -17.45 -18.76 22.41
N LEU A 525 -17.66 -17.45 22.47
CA LEU A 525 -18.39 -16.76 23.55
C LEU A 525 -19.91 -17.02 23.35
N PRO A 526 -20.74 -17.07 24.42
CA PRO A 526 -20.85 -15.99 25.40
C PRO A 526 -20.17 -16.25 26.75
N VAL A 527 -19.87 -17.49 27.14
CA VAL A 527 -19.19 -17.81 28.41
C VAL A 527 -18.29 -19.03 28.22
N VAL A 528 -17.03 -18.92 28.65
CA VAL A 528 -16.03 -19.98 28.67
C VAL A 528 -15.40 -19.97 30.06
N LYS A 529 -15.32 -21.15 30.70
CA LYS A 529 -14.75 -21.29 32.04
C LYS A 529 -13.55 -22.22 32.01
N PHE A 530 -12.43 -21.73 32.52
CA PHE A 530 -11.23 -22.49 32.82
C PHE A 530 -11.07 -22.57 34.34
N GLU A 531 -10.10 -23.34 34.82
CA GLU A 531 -9.82 -23.47 36.24
C GLU A 531 -9.28 -22.14 36.81
N GLU A 532 -8.51 -21.40 36.03
CA GLU A 532 -7.77 -20.21 36.45
C GLU A 532 -8.50 -18.89 36.14
N PHE A 533 -9.45 -18.91 35.20
CA PHE A 533 -10.20 -17.73 34.77
C PHE A 533 -11.54 -18.08 34.10
N GLU A 534 -12.44 -17.09 34.07
CA GLU A 534 -13.63 -17.11 33.23
C GLU A 534 -13.56 -16.00 32.19
N ALA A 535 -14.03 -16.29 30.98
CA ALA A 535 -14.16 -15.32 29.90
C ALA A 535 -15.61 -15.29 29.42
N TYR A 536 -16.20 -14.11 29.31
CA TYR A 536 -17.59 -13.97 28.88
C TYR A 536 -17.84 -12.68 28.09
N TYR A 537 -18.82 -12.73 27.19
CA TYR A 537 -19.33 -11.56 26.50
C TYR A 537 -20.58 -11.05 27.20
N ALA A 538 -20.56 -9.78 27.63
CA ALA A 538 -21.71 -9.13 28.24
C ALA A 538 -21.71 -7.63 27.92
N VAL A 539 -22.86 -7.12 27.47
CA VAL A 539 -23.11 -5.68 27.28
C VAL A 539 -22.05 -5.00 26.39
N GLY A 540 -21.65 -5.65 25.29
CA GLY A 540 -20.65 -5.10 24.35
C GLY A 540 -19.18 -5.30 24.75
N TRP A 541 -18.91 -6.01 25.85
CA TRP A 541 -17.56 -6.28 26.34
C TRP A 541 -17.24 -7.76 26.37
N ILE A 542 -16.08 -8.14 25.85
CA ILE A 542 -15.43 -9.39 26.20
C ILE A 542 -14.70 -9.16 27.51
N THR A 543 -15.09 -9.86 28.57
CA THR A 543 -14.52 -9.76 29.90
C THR A 543 -13.76 -11.04 30.21
N VAL A 544 -12.50 -10.91 30.60
CA VAL A 544 -11.69 -11.98 31.20
C VAL A 544 -11.52 -11.64 32.67
N LYS A 545 -11.88 -12.57 33.54
CA LYS A 545 -11.81 -12.41 34.98
C LYS A 545 -11.10 -13.60 35.61
N THR A 546 -10.06 -13.34 36.40
CA THR A 546 -9.34 -14.37 37.14
C THR A 546 -9.87 -14.49 38.57
N GLU A 547 -9.64 -15.64 39.21
CA GLU A 547 -10.06 -15.86 40.59
C GLU A 547 -9.37 -14.92 41.59
N TRP A 548 -8.11 -14.57 41.32
CA TRP A 548 -7.32 -13.65 42.15
C TRP A 548 -7.64 -12.17 41.91
N GLY A 549 -8.61 -11.86 41.04
CA GLY A 549 -9.25 -10.55 40.96
C GLY A 549 -8.81 -9.64 39.80
N LEU A 550 -7.99 -10.11 38.86
CA LEU A 550 -7.74 -9.37 37.61
C LEU A 550 -9.01 -9.40 36.74
N THR A 551 -9.40 -8.24 36.24
CA THR A 551 -10.45 -8.10 35.23
C THR A 551 -9.91 -7.33 34.04
N VAL A 552 -9.93 -7.93 32.86
CA VAL A 552 -9.61 -7.30 31.58
C VAL A 552 -10.88 -7.26 30.74
N LYS A 553 -11.27 -6.08 30.27
CA LYS A 553 -12.41 -5.93 29.34
C LYS A 553 -11.96 -5.32 28.04
N TYR A 554 -12.47 -5.86 26.93
CA TYR A 554 -12.25 -5.37 25.58
C TYR A 554 -13.57 -5.20 24.84
N ASP A 555 -13.76 -4.06 24.17
CA ASP A 555 -14.97 -3.80 23.39
C ASP A 555 -14.89 -4.30 21.93
N GLY A 556 -13.80 -4.96 21.55
CA GLY A 556 -13.59 -5.43 20.18
C GLY A 556 -13.12 -4.37 19.20
N ASN A 557 -12.84 -3.13 19.65
CA ASN A 557 -12.52 -2.02 18.75
C ASN A 557 -11.36 -1.14 19.25
N GLN A 558 -11.54 -0.44 20.37
CA GLN A 558 -10.57 0.59 20.78
C GLN A 558 -10.49 0.79 22.29
N ARG A 559 -11.33 0.13 23.09
CA ARG A 559 -11.37 0.36 24.54
C ARG A 559 -10.93 -0.88 25.29
N VAL A 560 -10.00 -0.67 26.23
CA VAL A 560 -9.53 -1.68 27.16
C VAL A 560 -9.66 -1.14 28.57
N THR A 561 -10.18 -1.95 29.48
CA THR A 561 -10.12 -1.66 30.92
C THR A 561 -9.42 -2.79 31.63
N VAL A 562 -8.46 -2.44 32.47
CA VAL A 562 -7.76 -3.38 33.35
C VAL A 562 -8.04 -2.97 34.80
N SER A 563 -8.53 -3.91 35.60
CA SER A 563 -8.80 -3.70 37.02
C SER A 563 -8.13 -4.78 37.84
N LEU A 564 -7.54 -4.38 38.96
CA LEU A 564 -6.82 -5.24 39.89
C LEU A 564 -7.20 -4.89 41.34
N PRO A 565 -7.11 -5.85 42.29
CA PRO A 565 -7.27 -5.55 43.70
C PRO A 565 -6.20 -4.57 44.20
N ILE A 566 -6.55 -3.70 45.16
CA ILE A 566 -5.63 -2.70 45.72
C ILE A 566 -4.37 -3.29 46.36
N SER A 567 -4.38 -4.58 46.70
CA SER A 567 -3.21 -5.32 47.22
C SER A 567 -2.03 -5.42 46.25
N PHE A 568 -2.26 -5.11 44.97
CA PHE A 568 -1.25 -5.00 43.92
C PHE A 568 -0.62 -3.61 43.81
N ALA A 569 -1.13 -2.59 44.52
CA ALA A 569 -0.55 -1.25 44.53
C ALA A 569 0.95 -1.28 44.90
N ASN A 570 1.76 -0.46 44.23
CA ASN A 570 3.23 -0.41 44.33
C ASN A 570 3.97 -1.67 43.82
N LYS A 571 3.26 -2.67 43.29
CA LYS A 571 3.84 -3.90 42.73
C LYS A 571 3.69 -3.97 41.20
N LEU A 572 3.16 -2.92 40.59
CA LEU A 572 2.88 -2.83 39.16
C LEU A 572 3.97 -2.02 38.45
N THR A 573 4.14 -2.28 37.16
CA THR A 573 4.98 -1.50 36.25
C THR A 573 4.40 -1.62 34.84
N GLY A 574 4.60 -0.63 33.99
CA GLY A 574 4.02 -0.58 32.65
C GLY A 574 3.55 0.82 32.29
N ILE A 575 2.89 0.91 31.13
CA ILE A 575 2.34 2.18 30.62
C ILE A 575 1.19 2.71 31.51
N CYS A 576 0.57 1.83 32.32
CA CYS A 576 -0.46 2.20 33.29
C CYS A 576 0.08 2.56 34.70
N GLY A 577 1.41 2.66 34.87
CA GLY A 577 2.02 3.06 36.15
C GLY A 577 2.10 1.95 37.21
N ASP A 578 2.39 2.35 38.45
CA ASP A 578 2.60 1.45 39.59
C ASP A 578 1.41 1.41 40.60
N CYS A 579 0.41 2.27 40.38
CA CYS A 579 -0.79 2.42 41.21
C CYS A 579 -0.47 2.76 42.69
N ASN A 580 0.58 3.55 42.94
CA ASN A 580 0.99 3.99 44.29
C ASN A 580 0.17 5.19 44.84
N GLY A 581 -0.73 5.76 44.04
CA GLY A 581 -1.56 6.92 44.41
C GLY A 581 -0.88 8.28 44.27
N LYS A 582 0.28 8.35 43.60
CA LYS A 582 1.05 9.57 43.31
C LYS A 582 1.09 9.82 41.80
N GLN A 583 1.36 11.06 41.40
CA GLN A 583 1.52 11.45 40.00
C GLN A 583 2.99 11.31 39.54
N ASP A 584 3.63 10.16 39.77
CA ASP A 584 5.04 9.91 39.46
C ASP A 584 5.28 8.75 38.46
N ASP A 585 4.23 8.38 37.71
CA ASP A 585 4.19 7.24 36.79
C ASP A 585 4.92 7.46 35.45
N LEU A 586 5.42 8.68 35.16
CA LEU A 586 6.12 9.00 33.91
C LEU A 586 7.56 8.46 33.91
N ARG A 587 7.68 7.13 33.98
CA ARG A 587 8.94 6.40 34.10
C ARG A 587 9.09 5.34 33.02
N THR A 588 10.29 5.21 32.47
CA THR A 588 10.61 4.11 31.54
C THR A 588 10.67 2.77 32.27
N LYS A 589 10.68 1.65 31.53
CA LYS A 589 10.88 0.29 32.08
C LYS A 589 12.14 0.15 32.96
N ALA A 590 13.15 0.99 32.73
CA ALA A 590 14.38 1.03 33.54
C ALA A 590 14.27 1.95 34.79
N GLY A 591 13.09 2.52 35.06
CA GLY A 591 12.83 3.39 36.21
C GLY A 591 13.22 4.87 36.02
N ARG A 592 13.68 5.27 34.82
CA ARG A 592 14.07 6.65 34.51
C ARG A 592 12.83 7.55 34.45
N ASP A 593 12.80 8.58 35.29
CA ASP A 593 11.82 9.66 35.22
C ASP A 593 12.04 10.51 33.96
N VAL A 594 10.99 10.67 33.17
CA VAL A 594 10.99 11.46 31.92
C VAL A 594 10.00 12.62 31.96
N SER A 595 9.45 12.97 33.12
CA SER A 595 8.44 14.02 33.30
C SER A 595 8.82 15.39 32.70
N SER A 596 10.12 15.70 32.66
CA SER A 596 10.69 16.96 32.14
C SER A 596 11.03 16.95 30.64
N LEU A 597 10.90 15.82 29.95
CA LEU A 597 11.31 15.66 28.56
C LEU A 597 10.18 15.95 27.56
N THR A 598 10.52 16.52 26.42
CA THR A 598 9.55 16.88 25.36
C THR A 598 9.00 15.68 24.60
N ASP A 599 9.71 14.55 24.61
CA ASP A 599 9.39 13.29 23.96
C ASP A 599 8.98 12.19 24.97
N LYS A 600 8.60 12.59 26.19
CA LYS A 600 8.25 11.71 27.31
C LYS A 600 7.28 10.57 26.97
N ASP A 601 6.24 10.85 26.17
CA ASP A 601 5.21 9.86 25.82
C ASP A 601 5.79 8.74 24.94
N SER A 602 6.60 9.10 23.93
CA SER A 602 7.29 8.14 23.07
C SER A 602 8.36 7.36 23.83
N LEU A 603 9.09 8.02 24.74
CA LEU A 603 10.12 7.36 25.55
C LEU A 603 9.53 6.30 26.50
N ILE A 604 8.39 6.57 27.13
CA ILE A 604 7.69 5.62 27.98
C ILE A 604 7.18 4.45 27.13
N ALA A 605 6.41 4.73 26.08
CA ALA A 605 5.82 3.72 25.22
C ALA A 605 6.88 2.79 24.61
N ASN A 606 8.00 3.36 24.13
CA ASN A 606 9.09 2.59 23.53
C ASN A 606 9.81 1.70 24.54
N SER A 607 9.91 2.13 25.80
CA SER A 607 10.58 1.33 26.83
C SER A 607 9.82 0.07 27.26
N TYR A 608 8.50 0.03 27.03
CA TYR A 608 7.63 -1.11 27.38
C TYR A 608 7.17 -1.92 26.15
N GLN A 609 7.81 -1.76 24.99
CA GLN A 609 7.51 -2.54 23.79
C GLN A 609 7.68 -4.05 24.05
N VAL A 610 6.74 -4.83 23.54
CA VAL A 610 6.74 -6.30 23.54
C VAL A 610 6.49 -6.79 22.10
N ALA A 611 7.03 -7.95 21.74
CA ALA A 611 6.80 -8.54 20.42
C ALA A 611 5.32 -8.93 20.26
N GLY A 612 4.69 -8.53 19.15
CA GLY A 612 3.33 -8.95 18.79
C GLY A 612 3.29 -10.24 17.96
N ASP A 613 2.09 -10.76 17.69
CA ASP A 613 1.89 -11.95 16.82
C ASP A 613 2.13 -11.70 15.33
N SER A 614 2.25 -10.42 14.94
CA SER A 614 2.70 -10.02 13.61
C SER A 614 4.18 -9.64 13.67
N ASN A 615 4.98 -10.08 12.69
CA ASN A 615 6.36 -9.64 12.46
C ASN A 615 6.43 -8.16 11.97
N GLU A 616 5.51 -7.29 12.40
CA GLU A 616 5.52 -5.86 12.10
C GLU A 616 6.42 -5.16 13.15
N GLU A 617 7.58 -4.64 12.73
CA GLU A 617 8.39 -3.77 13.60
C GLU A 617 7.60 -2.48 13.93
N CYS A 618 7.41 -2.22 15.23
CA CYS A 618 6.83 -0.97 15.71
C CYS A 618 7.88 0.16 15.72
N ASN A 619 8.09 0.82 14.58
CA ASN A 619 8.89 2.04 14.52
C ASN A 619 8.05 3.25 14.95
N ALA A 620 8.01 3.52 16.26
CA ALA A 620 7.43 4.74 16.79
C ALA A 620 8.22 5.95 16.28
N THR A 621 7.64 6.70 15.35
CA THR A 621 8.18 7.97 14.89
C THR A 621 7.98 9.02 15.99
N SER A 622 8.99 9.87 16.19
CA SER A 622 8.92 11.03 17.09
C SER A 622 7.72 11.91 16.73
N VAL A 623 6.97 12.31 17.75
CA VAL A 623 5.77 13.15 17.67
C VAL A 623 6.01 14.31 16.70
N VAL A 624 5.28 14.31 15.58
CA VAL A 624 5.21 15.47 14.69
C VAL A 624 4.59 16.60 15.51
N ASN A 625 5.30 17.71 15.64
CA ASN A 625 4.78 18.89 16.32
C ASN A 625 3.74 19.54 15.39
N ILE A 626 2.51 19.01 15.42
CA ILE A 626 1.47 19.40 14.46
C ILE A 626 0.94 20.78 14.86
N LYS A 627 1.27 21.81 14.05
CA LYS A 627 0.62 23.11 14.13
C LYS A 627 -0.84 22.97 13.68
N CYS A 628 -1.75 22.96 14.63
CA CYS A 628 -3.18 22.84 14.43
C CYS A 628 -3.84 24.20 14.15
N ASN A 629 -4.82 24.26 13.24
CA ASN A 629 -5.61 25.48 13.00
C ASN A 629 -6.69 25.63 14.09
N SER A 630 -6.94 26.86 14.56
CA SER A 630 -7.61 27.17 15.83
C SER A 630 -9.10 26.83 15.92
N THR A 631 -9.80 26.49 14.83
CA THR A 631 -11.27 26.39 14.80
C THR A 631 -11.82 24.99 15.12
N GLU A 632 -11.15 23.92 14.68
CA GLU A 632 -11.62 22.54 14.96
C GLU A 632 -11.30 22.12 16.40
N MET A 633 -10.14 22.54 16.93
CA MET A 633 -9.74 22.30 18.32
C MET A 633 -10.75 22.91 19.32
N GLN A 634 -11.39 24.02 18.96
CA GLN A 634 -12.43 24.66 19.79
C GLN A 634 -13.68 23.78 19.95
N ARG A 635 -13.91 22.79 19.09
CA ARG A 635 -15.04 21.86 19.24
C ARG A 635 -14.90 21.00 20.49
N CYS A 636 -13.68 20.68 20.92
CA CYS A 636 -13.41 19.94 22.16
C CYS A 636 -13.90 20.68 23.41
N ASN A 637 -14.14 22.00 23.34
CA ASN A 637 -14.74 22.78 24.44
C ASN A 637 -16.13 22.27 24.84
N ILE A 638 -16.78 21.44 24.01
CA ILE A 638 -18.02 20.78 24.37
C ILE A 638 -17.91 20.02 25.69
N ILE A 639 -16.75 19.43 26.04
CA ILE A 639 -16.51 18.73 27.32
C ILE A 639 -16.74 19.65 28.53
N HIS A 640 -16.50 20.96 28.38
CA HIS A 640 -16.73 21.97 29.42
C HIS A 640 -18.04 22.73 29.24
N SER A 641 -18.88 22.35 28.28
CA SER A 641 -20.18 22.99 28.06
C SER A 641 -21.21 22.53 29.10
N SER A 642 -22.33 23.25 29.16
CA SER A 642 -23.41 23.00 30.12
C SER A 642 -24.00 21.59 30.05
N ILE A 643 -23.90 20.91 28.90
CA ILE A 643 -24.44 19.54 28.74
C ILE A 643 -23.64 18.50 29.53
N PHE A 644 -22.40 18.82 29.89
CA PHE A 644 -21.50 17.94 30.65
C PHE A 644 -21.28 18.38 32.09
N THR A 645 -21.87 19.49 32.54
CA THR A 645 -21.63 20.05 33.89
C THR A 645 -21.86 19.04 35.02
N SER A 646 -22.97 18.30 34.99
CA SER A 646 -23.26 17.29 36.01
C SER A 646 -22.22 16.15 36.01
N CYS A 647 -21.72 15.76 34.84
CA CYS A 647 -20.67 14.76 34.76
C CYS A 647 -19.31 15.29 35.23
N VAL A 648 -18.94 16.51 34.85
CA VAL A 648 -17.69 17.15 35.32
C VAL A 648 -17.71 17.35 36.84
N GLN A 649 -18.86 17.66 37.44
CA GLN A 649 -19.01 17.72 38.90
C GLN A 649 -18.80 16.37 39.57
N THR A 650 -19.28 15.28 38.96
CA THR A 650 -19.11 13.91 39.49
C THR A 650 -17.70 13.36 39.28
N LEU A 651 -17.12 13.55 38.10
CA LEU A 651 -15.82 13.01 37.70
C LEU A 651 -14.63 13.88 38.15
N GLY A 652 -14.88 15.16 38.44
CA GLY A 652 -13.86 16.15 38.77
C GLY A 652 -13.28 16.86 37.55
N GLN A 653 -12.89 18.12 37.75
CA GLN A 653 -12.38 19.00 36.70
C GLN A 653 -11.07 18.50 36.08
N GLU A 654 -10.19 17.90 36.88
CA GLU A 654 -8.89 17.40 36.42
C GLU A 654 -9.04 16.25 35.41
N LEU A 655 -9.96 15.31 35.65
CA LEU A 655 -10.23 14.23 34.71
C LEU A 655 -10.86 14.77 33.43
N ALA A 656 -11.80 15.71 33.53
CA ALA A 656 -12.40 16.36 32.36
C ALA A 656 -11.35 17.09 31.49
N ASN A 657 -10.38 17.77 32.12
CA ASN A 657 -9.29 18.44 31.42
C ASN A 657 -8.40 17.43 30.65
N ARG A 658 -8.14 16.24 31.19
CA ARG A 658 -7.38 15.19 30.48
C ARG A 658 -8.11 14.70 29.22
N PHE A 659 -9.43 14.50 29.29
CA PHE A 659 -10.24 14.16 28.11
C PHE A 659 -10.29 15.30 27.09
N PHE A 660 -10.31 16.54 27.56
CA PHE A 660 -10.23 17.73 26.71
C PHE A 660 -8.92 17.79 25.93
N GLU A 661 -7.78 17.64 26.60
CA GLU A 661 -6.45 17.62 25.97
C GLU A 661 -6.30 16.44 24.98
N SER A 662 -6.82 15.26 25.35
CA SER A 662 -6.85 14.10 24.44
C SER A 662 -7.67 14.38 23.18
N CYS A 663 -8.85 14.99 23.31
CA CYS A 663 -9.69 15.39 22.18
C CYS A 663 -8.95 16.37 21.26
N GLN A 664 -8.23 17.34 21.82
CA GLN A 664 -7.45 18.31 21.03
C GLN A 664 -6.34 17.60 20.27
N SER A 665 -5.60 16.70 20.93
CA SER A 665 -4.56 15.90 20.30
C SER A 665 -5.09 15.04 19.15
N ASP A 666 -6.20 14.32 19.37
CA ASP A 666 -6.84 13.47 18.37
C ASP A 666 -7.29 14.27 17.15
N VAL A 667 -7.98 15.40 17.37
CA VAL A 667 -8.43 16.33 16.32
C VAL A 667 -7.23 16.90 15.54
N CYS A 668 -6.16 17.26 16.24
CA CYS A 668 -4.97 17.86 15.63
C CYS A 668 -4.03 16.84 14.97
N SER A 669 -4.20 15.54 15.25
CA SER A 669 -3.43 14.47 14.59
C SER A 669 -3.83 14.22 13.13
N SER A 670 -4.95 14.81 12.68
CA SER A 670 -5.57 14.54 11.40
C SER A 670 -5.17 15.54 10.31
N THR A 671 -4.94 15.06 9.08
CA THR A 671 -4.65 15.89 7.91
C THR A 671 -5.85 16.13 6.99
N ASP A 672 -7.02 15.55 7.30
CA ASP A 672 -8.29 15.79 6.58
C ASP A 672 -9.48 15.93 7.54
N SER A 673 -10.39 16.83 7.17
CA SER A 673 -11.65 17.17 7.83
C SER A 673 -12.55 15.99 8.23
N VAL A 674 -12.53 14.88 7.48
CA VAL A 674 -13.38 13.69 7.77
C VAL A 674 -12.83 12.89 8.94
N ASN A 675 -11.53 12.61 8.90
CA ASN A 675 -10.86 11.90 9.99
C ASN A 675 -10.90 12.76 11.26
N THR A 676 -10.86 14.08 11.10
CA THR A 676 -11.07 15.04 12.19
C THR A 676 -12.46 14.88 12.85
N GLU A 677 -13.53 14.74 12.07
CA GLU A 677 -14.90 14.55 12.58
C GLU A 677 -15.07 13.20 13.30
N ILE A 678 -14.48 12.13 12.75
CA ILE A 678 -14.52 10.78 13.35
C ILE A 678 -13.76 10.77 14.68
N LEU A 679 -12.56 11.32 14.69
CA LEU A 679 -11.72 11.40 15.89
C LEU A 679 -12.40 12.25 16.96
N PHE A 680 -12.90 13.43 16.60
CA PHE A 680 -13.70 14.26 17.50
C PHE A 680 -14.85 13.47 18.14
N CYS A 681 -15.69 12.80 17.34
CA CYS A 681 -16.83 12.06 17.86
C CYS A 681 -16.41 10.89 18.77
N LYS A 682 -15.31 10.20 18.46
CA LYS A 682 -14.75 9.14 19.30
C LYS A 682 -14.22 9.66 20.63
N SER A 683 -13.53 10.81 20.63
CA SER A 683 -13.00 11.41 21.86
C SER A 683 -14.13 11.87 22.79
N ILE A 684 -15.23 12.42 22.25
CA ILE A 684 -16.41 12.78 23.06
C ILE A 684 -17.15 11.55 23.59
N GLU A 685 -17.28 10.49 22.78
CA GLU A 685 -17.89 9.23 23.20
C GLU A 685 -17.14 8.56 24.37
N ALA A 686 -15.80 8.66 24.38
CA ALA A 686 -14.98 8.17 25.48
C ALA A 686 -15.29 8.89 26.79
N PHE A 687 -15.41 10.22 26.76
CA PHE A 687 -15.77 11.00 27.96
C PHE A 687 -17.20 10.69 28.44
N VAL A 688 -18.17 10.60 27.53
CA VAL A 688 -19.56 10.24 27.86
C VAL A 688 -19.64 8.87 28.52
N THR A 689 -18.84 7.90 28.06
CA THR A 689 -18.80 6.56 28.66
C THR A 689 -18.40 6.63 30.14
N GLU A 690 -17.45 7.50 30.51
CA GLU A 690 -17.06 7.67 31.92
C GLU A 690 -18.15 8.39 32.73
N CYS A 691 -18.88 9.33 32.12
CA CYS A 691 -20.06 9.93 32.73
C CYS A 691 -21.12 8.87 33.06
N GLU A 692 -21.44 8.00 32.09
CA GLU A 692 -22.40 6.92 32.24
C GLU A 692 -21.96 5.91 33.32
N ARG A 693 -20.66 5.57 33.38
CA ARG A 693 -20.08 4.73 34.44
C ARG A 693 -20.21 5.35 35.82
N ALA A 694 -20.11 6.66 35.92
CA ALA A 694 -20.35 7.40 37.15
C ALA A 694 -21.84 7.61 37.46
N GLY A 695 -22.75 6.98 36.69
CA GLY A 695 -24.20 7.05 36.89
C GLY A 695 -24.84 8.33 36.32
N VAL A 696 -24.15 9.05 35.44
CA VAL A 696 -24.60 10.31 34.84
C VAL A 696 -24.79 10.13 33.32
N PRO A 697 -25.96 9.64 32.86
CA PRO A 697 -26.23 9.50 31.43
C PRO A 697 -26.39 10.87 30.76
N ILE A 698 -25.76 11.05 29.59
CA ILE A 698 -25.75 12.33 28.87
C ILE A 698 -26.20 12.14 27.42
N SER A 699 -27.19 12.91 26.98
CA SER A 699 -27.59 12.98 25.57
C SER A 699 -26.77 14.03 24.83
N TRP A 700 -25.67 13.59 24.20
CA TRP A 700 -24.66 14.48 23.63
C TRP A 700 -24.63 14.50 22.09
N ARG A 701 -25.04 13.41 21.43
CA ARG A 701 -24.80 13.17 20.00
C ARG A 701 -25.40 14.21 19.06
N GLY A 702 -26.63 14.65 19.34
CA GLY A 702 -27.29 15.71 18.57
C GLY A 702 -26.58 17.06 18.69
N VAL A 703 -26.11 17.37 19.89
CA VAL A 703 -25.40 18.64 20.21
C VAL A 703 -23.99 18.63 19.60
N ALA A 704 -23.28 17.52 19.70
CA ALA A 704 -21.95 17.33 19.11
C ALA A 704 -21.97 17.10 17.59
N ARG A 705 -23.15 16.94 16.98
CA ARG A 705 -23.35 16.55 15.57
C ARG A 705 -22.72 15.21 15.20
N CYS A 706 -22.65 14.28 16.14
CA CYS A 706 -22.12 12.94 15.95
C CYS A 706 -23.24 11.96 15.61
N ARG A 707 -23.30 11.49 14.36
CA ARG A 707 -24.37 10.59 13.90
C ARG A 707 -24.11 9.14 14.31
N VAL A 708 -25.13 8.45 14.81
CA VAL A 708 -25.07 7.00 15.10
C VAL A 708 -25.30 6.22 13.81
N SER A 709 -24.45 5.26 13.51
CA SER A 709 -24.73 4.23 12.51
C SER A 709 -25.24 2.98 13.25
N LEU A 710 -26.56 2.86 13.40
CA LEU A 710 -27.16 1.68 14.03
C LEU A 710 -27.01 0.48 13.10
N THR A 711 -26.12 -0.46 13.44
CA THR A 711 -26.16 -1.81 12.88
C THR A 711 -27.25 -2.60 13.58
N LYS A 712 -28.06 -3.35 12.82
CA LYS A 712 -29.23 -4.14 13.28
C LYS A 712 -28.98 -5.18 14.41
N LYS A 713 -27.80 -5.26 15.00
CA LYS A 713 -27.45 -6.25 16.03
C LYS A 713 -27.64 -5.79 17.49
N GLU A 714 -27.97 -4.52 17.74
CA GLU A 714 -28.11 -3.98 19.11
C GLU A 714 -29.57 -3.73 19.55
N VAL A 715 -30.56 -4.12 18.74
CA VAL A 715 -31.97 -4.12 19.16
C VAL A 715 -32.40 -5.56 19.43
N GLY A 716 -31.87 -6.11 20.50
CA GLY A 716 -32.31 -7.35 21.11
C GLY A 716 -32.26 -7.17 22.61
N GLU A 717 -33.44 -7.04 23.21
CA GLU A 717 -33.72 -6.99 24.66
C GLU A 717 -33.58 -5.63 25.37
N GLU A 718 -34.58 -4.76 25.20
CA GLU A 718 -35.21 -4.06 26.33
C GLU A 718 -36.55 -3.40 25.93
N ILE A 719 -37.51 -4.20 25.48
CA ILE A 719 -38.95 -3.86 25.60
C ILE A 719 -39.69 -5.18 25.85
N ILE A 720 -39.97 -5.47 27.12
CA ILE A 720 -41.27 -5.90 27.70
C ILE A 720 -41.03 -6.04 29.21
N LYS A 721 -41.27 -4.94 29.93
CA LYS A 721 -42.20 -4.90 31.06
C LYS A 721 -42.76 -3.50 31.19
#